data_AF-A0AAW0N1A9-F1
#
_entry.id   AF-A0AAW0N1A9-F1
#
_cell.length_a   1.000
_cell.length_b   1.000
_cell.length_c   1.000
_cell.angle_alpha   90.00
_cell.angle_beta   90.00
_cell.angle_gamma   90.00
#
_symmetry.space_group_name_H-M   'P 1'
#
loop_
_entity.id
_entity.type
_entity.pdbx_description
1 polymer ?
#
loop_
_entity_poly.entity_id
_entity_poly.type
_entity_poly.pdbx_seq_one_letter_code
_entity_poly.pdbx_strand_id
1 'polypeptide(L)'
;MELRLKSQERPCYIIKRKYLNGSTEGPAAGKIGKTNRIPKELINMSNPDKMESAPRPQIFDFDGVTMIKAFTDNWENVQNFQARPDDIVVATYPKAGTTWVSCILDLLYFGLTHPERQTSIPIYERVPFLEIAFSNPDEGVNFVGMDLVQKLTTSPRLIKTHFPVQFLPKSFWEQNCKIVYVAQILNGKLVFGSWYDHVNGWWQKKKTYSNLHYMFFEDLVENTELEINKLCSFLGLSVSPEIKEHITGQVQFENMKKNDMTNYSTLGGGIMNFKTSPFMRKGKVGDWKNHFTVAQNEKFDEDYKQKMKDPTLQFRSKISKQSLSFLKRQLRQAGMAELERPQRPPMIDFHGICFTKYFTNNWDNVQTFKAKPDDILIATYPKSVCLWLLIPEGSEFIHTTTHFSILVLVWAYTGYTCPERQKTVPLTQRVPFLDIAVPSQTSGKELADLVRTSPRLIKSHLPAQFVPESFWENNCRIVYVARNAKDTAVSYYHFTRMNYAQPDPGDWGTYLKSFMNGKVVFGSWYDHVNNWWKRKQTYPKIHYMFYEDLIEDSTREILRLCDFLDLSPSAEEVQKIKTATMFDNMKQNQMISYSTAKMMDQKVSPFLRKGKVGDWKNHFTVTQNEEFDEHYKQKMKDSPLVFRTEV
;
A
#
# COMPACT_ATOMS: atom_id res chain seq x y z
N MET A 1 14.04 -24.66 -63.47
CA MET A 1 14.57 -25.73 -62.60
C MET A 1 14.78 -25.11 -61.23
N GLU A 2 13.83 -25.01 -60.29
CA GLU A 2 12.75 -25.90 -59.83
C GLU A 2 13.20 -27.18 -59.11
N LEU A 3 12.68 -27.32 -57.86
CA LEU A 3 12.53 -28.46 -56.91
C LEU A 3 13.15 -28.18 -55.51
N ARG A 4 12.42 -27.97 -54.39
CA ARG A 4 11.50 -28.86 -53.57
C ARG A 4 12.20 -30.14 -53.07
N LEU A 5 12.09 -30.68 -51.85
CA LEU A 5 11.28 -30.55 -50.61
C LEU A 5 11.95 -31.47 -49.53
N LYS A 6 11.81 -31.18 -48.22
CA LYS A 6 11.06 -31.99 -47.21
C LYS A 6 11.50 -31.72 -45.75
N SER A 7 10.47 -31.53 -44.93
CA SER A 7 10.39 -31.46 -43.47
C SER A 7 10.59 -32.81 -42.78
N GLN A 8 11.12 -32.82 -41.55
CA GLN A 8 10.86 -33.88 -40.57
C GLN A 8 10.57 -33.31 -39.17
N GLU A 9 9.43 -33.75 -38.64
CA GLU A 9 8.82 -33.40 -37.36
C GLU A 9 9.34 -34.28 -36.20
N ARG A 10 9.16 -33.80 -34.96
CA ARG A 10 9.36 -34.54 -33.70
C ARG A 10 8.12 -35.37 -33.37
N PRO A 11 8.22 -36.53 -32.70
CA PRO A 11 7.07 -37.17 -32.09
C PRO A 11 6.85 -36.71 -30.63
N CYS A 12 5.60 -36.35 -30.37
CA CYS A 12 5.00 -35.96 -29.09
C CYS A 12 4.26 -37.19 -28.51
N TYR A 13 4.48 -37.55 -27.24
CA TYR A 13 3.72 -38.62 -26.58
C TYR A 13 2.55 -38.02 -25.79
N ILE A 14 1.34 -38.29 -26.29
CA ILE A 14 0.04 -38.03 -25.65
C ILE A 14 -0.41 -39.34 -24.98
N ILE A 15 -0.74 -39.31 -23.68
CA ILE A 15 -1.53 -40.38 -23.04
C ILE A 15 -2.92 -39.83 -22.72
N LYS A 16 -3.92 -40.35 -23.44
CA LYS A 16 -5.36 -40.07 -23.26
C LYS A 16 -5.95 -40.93 -22.14
N ARG A 17 -6.82 -40.32 -21.33
CA ARG A 17 -7.80 -40.96 -20.44
C ARG A 17 -8.77 -41.85 -21.24
N LYS A 18 -9.17 -42.99 -20.66
CA LYS A 18 -10.47 -43.64 -20.92
C LYS A 18 -11.08 -44.16 -19.62
N TYR A 19 -12.32 -43.75 -19.37
CA TYR A 19 -13.27 -44.33 -18.42
C TYR A 19 -13.75 -45.70 -18.91
N LEU A 20 -14.13 -46.60 -17.99
CA LEU A 20 -15.18 -47.61 -18.20
C LEU A 20 -15.71 -48.13 -16.85
N ASN A 21 -17.02 -47.99 -16.66
CA ASN A 21 -17.85 -48.79 -15.76
C ASN A 21 -18.20 -50.11 -16.48
N GLY A 22 -18.37 -51.20 -15.73
CA GLY A 22 -19.05 -52.42 -16.22
C GLY A 22 -18.59 -53.73 -15.56
N SER A 23 -19.49 -54.29 -14.76
CA SER A 23 -19.58 -55.69 -14.24
C SER A 23 -19.46 -56.76 -15.35
N THR A 24 -19.20 -58.07 -15.16
CA THR A 24 -19.57 -59.12 -14.19
C THR A 24 -18.64 -60.33 -14.39
N GLU A 25 -18.69 -61.30 -13.45
CA GLU A 25 -18.22 -62.72 -13.45
C GLU A 25 -17.00 -63.06 -12.56
N GLY A 26 -17.22 -63.96 -11.57
CA GLY A 26 -16.20 -64.54 -10.65
C GLY A 26 -15.81 -65.99 -11.05
N PRO A 27 -15.49 -66.92 -10.13
CA PRO A 27 -14.90 -66.82 -8.78
C PRO A 27 -13.67 -67.76 -8.59
N ALA A 28 -12.81 -67.53 -7.58
CA ALA A 28 -12.02 -68.61 -6.96
C ALA A 28 -11.61 -68.23 -5.53
N ALA A 29 -11.80 -69.18 -4.62
CA ALA A 29 -11.76 -69.02 -3.17
C ALA A 29 -10.39 -69.31 -2.55
N GLY A 30 -10.12 -68.63 -1.43
CA GLY A 30 -9.08 -69.00 -0.45
C GLY A 30 -9.34 -68.30 0.89
N LYS A 31 -10.00 -68.99 1.83
CA LYS A 31 -10.18 -68.61 3.25
C LYS A 31 -8.80 -68.71 3.95
N ILE A 32 -8.43 -68.01 5.03
CA ILE A 32 -8.89 -67.93 6.44
C ILE A 32 -7.99 -66.81 7.07
N GLY A 33 -8.34 -65.96 8.05
CA GLY A 33 -9.35 -66.04 9.11
C GLY A 33 -9.66 -64.69 9.76
N LYS A 34 -10.70 -64.74 10.60
CA LYS A 34 -11.34 -63.62 11.31
C LYS A 34 -10.69 -63.33 12.66
N THR A 35 -11.10 -62.17 13.20
CA THR A 35 -10.99 -61.59 14.56
C THR A 35 -9.96 -60.46 14.59
N ASN A 36 -10.29 -59.19 14.89
CA ASN A 36 -11.28 -58.68 15.82
C ASN A 36 -12.16 -57.54 15.26
N ARG A 37 -13.35 -57.44 15.87
CA ARG A 37 -14.40 -56.46 15.58
C ARG A 37 -13.89 -55.03 15.82
N ILE A 38 -14.12 -54.17 14.84
CA ILE A 38 -14.09 -52.72 14.99
C ILE A 38 -15.27 -52.32 15.90
N PRO A 39 -15.07 -51.54 16.98
CA PRO A 39 -16.16 -50.99 17.77
C PRO A 39 -17.07 -50.11 16.90
N LYS A 40 -18.39 -50.23 17.08
CA LYS A 40 -19.44 -49.42 16.42
C LYS A 40 -19.45 -47.97 16.94
N GLU A 41 -18.36 -47.24 16.73
CA GLU A 41 -18.31 -45.78 16.86
C GLU A 41 -17.91 -45.09 15.54
N LEU A 42 -17.74 -45.86 14.46
CA LEU A 42 -17.42 -45.37 13.12
C LEU A 42 -18.61 -44.82 12.31
N ILE A 43 -19.66 -44.32 12.97
CA ILE A 43 -20.76 -43.60 12.31
C ILE A 43 -21.06 -42.32 13.09
N ASN A 44 -20.12 -41.39 13.04
CA ASN A 44 -20.36 -39.94 12.99
C ASN A 44 -19.01 -39.26 13.08
N MET A 45 -18.59 -38.57 12.02
CA MET A 45 -17.82 -37.30 12.07
C MET A 45 -17.48 -36.82 10.64
N SER A 46 -18.48 -36.68 9.79
CA SER A 46 -18.45 -35.66 8.74
C SER A 46 -19.03 -34.38 9.32
N ASN A 47 -18.26 -33.71 10.17
CA ASN A 47 -18.52 -32.34 10.55
C ASN A 47 -17.19 -31.55 10.56
N PRO A 48 -16.91 -30.73 9.54
CA PRO A 48 -15.67 -29.95 9.44
C PRO A 48 -15.54 -28.84 10.51
N ASP A 49 -16.55 -28.69 11.38
CA ASP A 49 -16.56 -27.72 12.49
C ASP A 49 -16.10 -28.29 13.85
N LYS A 50 -15.64 -29.56 13.91
CA LYS A 50 -15.10 -30.20 15.13
C LYS A 50 -13.69 -30.78 14.96
N MET A 51 -12.78 -30.05 14.33
CA MET A 51 -11.35 -30.37 14.45
C MET A 51 -10.84 -29.70 15.74
N GLU A 52 -10.77 -30.46 16.83
CA GLU A 52 -10.07 -30.03 18.04
C GLU A 52 -8.64 -29.65 17.63
N SER A 53 -8.27 -28.38 17.82
CA SER A 53 -6.93 -27.92 17.46
C SER A 53 -5.89 -28.73 18.23
N ALA A 54 -4.93 -29.34 17.53
CA ALA A 54 -3.82 -30.02 18.15
C ALA A 54 -3.20 -29.15 19.26
N PRO A 55 -2.80 -29.74 20.41
CA PRO A 55 -2.25 -28.97 21.53
C PRO A 55 -1.03 -28.16 21.08
N ARG A 56 -0.90 -26.93 21.58
CA ARG A 56 0.23 -26.07 21.22
C ARG A 56 1.55 -26.74 21.65
N PRO A 57 2.59 -26.75 20.79
CA PRO A 57 3.88 -27.33 21.15
C PRO A 57 4.48 -26.68 22.40
N GLN A 58 5.06 -27.51 23.27
CA GLN A 58 5.76 -27.03 24.46
C GLN A 58 7.10 -26.40 24.07
N ILE A 59 7.36 -25.21 24.62
CA ILE A 59 8.66 -24.56 24.53
C ILE A 59 9.60 -25.07 25.63
N PHE A 60 10.87 -25.23 25.32
CA PHE A 60 11.91 -25.61 26.29
C PHE A 60 13.25 -24.94 25.96
N ASP A 61 14.18 -24.98 26.91
CA ASP A 61 15.54 -24.49 26.69
C ASP A 61 16.37 -25.54 25.95
N PHE A 62 16.94 -25.14 24.82
CA PHE A 62 17.82 -25.96 24.01
C PHE A 62 19.14 -25.19 23.82
N ASP A 63 20.17 -25.60 24.56
CA ASP A 63 21.48 -24.95 24.60
C ASP A 63 21.41 -23.42 24.80
N GLY A 64 20.57 -22.96 25.75
CA GLY A 64 20.38 -21.54 26.05
C GLY A 64 19.46 -20.78 25.08
N VAL A 65 18.82 -21.48 24.15
CA VAL A 65 17.89 -20.92 23.17
C VAL A 65 16.50 -21.55 23.35
N THR A 66 15.47 -20.72 23.47
CA THR A 66 14.09 -21.23 23.56
C THR A 66 13.65 -21.88 22.24
N MET A 67 13.29 -23.16 22.27
CA MET A 67 12.96 -23.97 21.09
C MET A 67 11.70 -24.82 21.29
N ILE A 68 11.23 -25.46 20.21
CA ILE A 68 10.21 -26.51 20.22
C ILE A 68 10.79 -27.77 19.57
N LYS A 69 10.20 -28.94 19.89
CA LYS A 69 10.66 -30.25 19.40
C LYS A 69 10.76 -30.31 17.88
N ALA A 70 9.78 -29.74 17.18
CA ALA A 70 9.79 -29.72 15.71
C ALA A 70 11.00 -29.02 15.07
N PHE A 71 11.81 -28.27 15.82
CA PHE A 71 13.05 -27.65 15.33
C PHE A 71 14.33 -28.29 15.88
N THR A 72 14.20 -29.28 16.78
CA THR A 72 15.31 -29.95 17.47
C THR A 72 15.30 -31.46 17.30
N ASP A 73 14.18 -32.07 16.92
CA ASP A 73 14.03 -33.53 16.83
C ASP A 73 14.96 -34.15 15.77
N ASN A 74 15.36 -33.37 14.77
CA ASN A 74 16.31 -33.78 13.73
C ASN A 74 17.70 -33.14 13.90
N TRP A 75 18.03 -32.67 15.10
CA TRP A 75 19.22 -31.86 15.37
C TRP A 75 20.54 -32.54 14.97
N GLU A 76 20.72 -33.82 15.29
CA GLU A 76 21.95 -34.55 14.96
C GLU A 76 22.24 -34.56 13.45
N ASN A 77 21.19 -34.80 12.64
CA ASN A 77 21.30 -34.78 11.19
C ASN A 77 21.59 -33.36 10.67
N VAL A 78 20.99 -32.33 11.28
CA VAL A 78 21.26 -30.94 10.92
C VAL A 78 22.71 -30.56 11.26
N GLN A 79 23.23 -30.93 12.44
CA GLN A 79 24.63 -30.68 12.81
C GLN A 79 25.62 -31.35 11.86
N ASN A 80 25.29 -32.57 11.41
CA ASN A 80 26.10 -33.35 10.48
C ASN A 80 25.85 -33.01 9.00
N PHE A 81 25.02 -32.01 8.71
CA PHE A 81 24.71 -31.60 7.34
C PHE A 81 25.96 -31.25 6.55
N GLN A 82 26.04 -31.72 5.30
CA GLN A 82 27.14 -31.45 4.39
C GLN A 82 26.71 -30.41 3.34
N ALA A 83 27.21 -29.18 3.52
CA ALA A 83 27.01 -28.09 2.56
C ALA A 83 27.81 -28.34 1.27
N ARG A 84 27.29 -27.84 0.16
CA ARG A 84 28.02 -27.72 -1.12
C ARG A 84 28.65 -26.32 -1.20
N PRO A 85 29.79 -26.15 -1.89
CA PRO A 85 30.43 -24.84 -2.04
C PRO A 85 29.51 -23.76 -2.65
N ASP A 86 28.56 -24.16 -3.49
CA ASP A 86 27.63 -23.28 -4.17
C ASP A 86 26.30 -23.07 -3.41
N ASP A 87 26.08 -23.74 -2.26
CA ASP A 87 24.86 -23.54 -1.48
C ASP A 87 24.69 -22.08 -1.03
N ILE A 88 23.43 -21.62 -1.04
CA ILE A 88 23.06 -20.28 -0.59
C ILE A 88 22.07 -20.41 0.56
N VAL A 89 22.39 -19.77 1.69
CA VAL A 89 21.57 -19.82 2.90
C VAL A 89 20.87 -18.49 3.13
N VAL A 90 19.54 -18.52 3.27
CA VAL A 90 18.73 -17.38 3.76
C VAL A 90 18.50 -17.56 5.26
N ALA A 91 19.23 -16.81 6.07
CA ALA A 91 19.09 -16.83 7.53
C ALA A 91 18.28 -15.62 8.00
N THR A 92 17.31 -15.82 8.89
CA THR A 92 16.43 -14.73 9.36
C THR A 92 15.88 -15.00 10.74
N TYR A 93 15.63 -13.98 11.56
CA TYR A 93 14.70 -14.19 12.67
C TYR A 93 13.27 -14.38 12.09
N PRO A 94 12.39 -15.20 12.72
CA PRO A 94 11.03 -15.41 12.22
C PRO A 94 10.32 -14.10 11.88
N LYS A 95 9.62 -14.08 10.75
CA LYS A 95 8.88 -12.91 10.21
C LYS A 95 9.72 -11.77 9.63
N ALA A 96 11.04 -11.85 9.60
CA ALA A 96 11.92 -10.79 9.04
C ALA A 96 12.01 -10.70 7.50
N GLY A 97 11.12 -11.35 6.74
CA GLY A 97 11.13 -11.29 5.25
C GLY A 97 11.70 -12.52 4.54
N THR A 98 11.87 -13.65 5.23
CA THR A 98 12.44 -14.91 4.71
C THR A 98 11.84 -15.36 3.38
N THR A 99 10.50 -15.37 3.27
CA THR A 99 9.80 -15.78 2.04
C THR A 99 10.07 -14.84 0.89
N TRP A 100 10.15 -13.54 1.16
CA TRP A 100 10.40 -12.52 0.14
C TRP A 100 11.78 -12.72 -0.48
N VAL A 101 12.82 -12.85 0.34
CA VAL A 101 14.19 -13.10 -0.15
C VAL A 101 14.32 -14.48 -0.79
N SER A 102 13.60 -15.49 -0.30
CA SER A 102 13.54 -16.81 -0.94
C SER A 102 13.01 -16.70 -2.38
N CYS A 103 11.93 -15.94 -2.61
CA CYS A 103 11.37 -15.73 -3.94
C CYS A 103 12.33 -14.96 -4.85
N ILE A 104 13.02 -13.93 -4.33
CA ILE A 104 14.03 -13.19 -5.09
C ILE A 104 15.14 -14.11 -5.57
N LEU A 105 15.73 -14.91 -4.67
CA LEU A 105 16.82 -15.81 -5.01
C LEU A 105 16.39 -16.90 -6.00
N ASP A 106 15.22 -17.51 -5.81
CA ASP A 106 14.73 -18.54 -6.72
C ASP A 106 14.42 -17.98 -8.11
N LEU A 107 13.88 -16.76 -8.21
CA LEU A 107 13.69 -16.09 -9.50
C LEU A 107 15.01 -15.66 -10.15
N LEU A 108 16.00 -15.19 -9.38
CA LEU A 108 17.31 -14.79 -9.91
C LEU A 108 18.07 -15.98 -10.51
N TYR A 109 18.03 -17.14 -9.87
CA TYR A 109 18.76 -18.32 -10.35
C TYR A 109 17.96 -19.15 -11.34
N PHE A 110 16.64 -19.28 -11.15
CA PHE A 110 15.83 -20.26 -11.87
C PHE A 110 14.70 -19.65 -12.69
N GLY A 111 14.37 -18.36 -12.51
CA GLY A 111 13.22 -17.73 -13.15
C GLY A 111 13.26 -17.72 -14.68
N LEU A 112 14.46 -17.76 -15.29
CA LEU A 112 14.62 -17.85 -16.74
C LEU A 112 14.71 -19.29 -17.25
N THR A 113 15.40 -20.15 -16.50
CA THR A 113 15.70 -21.52 -16.92
C THR A 113 14.59 -22.51 -16.60
N HIS A 114 13.81 -22.24 -15.56
CA HIS A 114 12.80 -23.12 -14.98
C HIS A 114 11.60 -22.29 -14.46
N PRO A 115 10.96 -21.46 -15.32
CA PRO A 115 9.88 -20.58 -14.91
C PRO A 115 8.67 -21.31 -14.33
N GLU A 116 8.43 -22.57 -14.73
CA GLU A 116 7.35 -23.42 -14.23
C GLU A 116 7.42 -23.67 -12.73
N ARG A 117 8.61 -23.55 -12.11
CA ARG A 117 8.78 -23.68 -10.66
C ARG A 117 7.92 -22.68 -9.88
N GLN A 118 7.66 -21.50 -10.44
CA GLN A 118 6.86 -20.47 -9.77
C GLN A 118 5.38 -20.82 -9.64
N THR A 119 4.88 -21.72 -10.50
CA THR A 119 3.46 -22.10 -10.58
C THR A 119 3.20 -23.55 -10.17
N SER A 120 4.24 -24.38 -10.04
CA SER A 120 4.11 -25.82 -9.78
C SER A 120 4.74 -26.32 -8.48
N ILE A 121 5.70 -25.57 -7.89
CA ILE A 121 6.42 -26.03 -6.70
C ILE A 121 6.30 -25.00 -5.56
N PRO A 122 5.76 -25.38 -4.38
CA PRO A 122 5.68 -24.49 -3.24
C PRO A 122 7.03 -23.96 -2.76
N ILE A 123 7.07 -22.72 -2.27
CA ILE A 123 8.32 -22.03 -1.87
C ILE A 123 9.06 -22.74 -0.72
N TYR A 124 8.36 -23.53 0.09
CA TYR A 124 8.97 -24.31 1.17
C TYR A 124 9.61 -25.61 0.66
N GLU A 125 9.34 -26.03 -0.57
CA GLU A 125 10.05 -27.12 -1.26
C GLU A 125 11.17 -26.56 -2.14
N ARG A 126 10.95 -25.40 -2.78
CA ARG A 126 11.99 -24.71 -3.58
C ARG A 126 13.14 -24.20 -2.73
N VAL A 127 12.82 -23.67 -1.55
CA VAL A 127 13.77 -23.17 -0.55
C VAL A 127 13.37 -23.77 0.80
N PRO A 128 13.80 -24.97 1.18
CA PRO A 128 13.39 -25.62 2.41
C PRO A 128 14.03 -25.01 3.66
N PHE A 129 13.30 -25.06 4.78
CA PHE A 129 13.85 -24.76 6.10
C PHE A 129 14.70 -25.93 6.57
N LEU A 130 15.94 -25.68 6.97
CA LEU A 130 16.86 -26.73 7.37
C LEU A 130 16.41 -27.45 8.66
N GLU A 131 15.96 -26.67 9.63
CA GLU A 131 15.67 -27.11 11.00
C GLU A 131 14.32 -27.82 11.18
N ILE A 132 13.42 -27.73 10.21
CA ILE A 132 12.05 -28.22 10.38
C ILE A 132 12.01 -29.74 10.34
N ALA A 133 11.41 -30.34 11.36
CA ALA A 133 11.08 -31.75 11.43
C ALA A 133 9.66 -31.89 12.02
N PHE A 134 8.66 -31.84 11.14
CA PHE A 134 7.26 -32.14 11.51
C PHE A 134 6.88 -33.51 10.97
N SER A 135 6.47 -34.41 11.85
CA SER A 135 5.86 -35.69 11.48
C SER A 135 4.49 -35.78 12.16
N ASN A 136 3.43 -35.88 11.36
CA ASN A 136 2.09 -36.20 11.83
C ASN A 136 1.66 -37.55 11.23
N PRO A 137 1.80 -38.65 11.98
CA PRO A 137 1.45 -39.99 11.51
C PRO A 137 -0.02 -40.14 11.11
N ASP A 138 -0.92 -39.44 11.82
CA ASP A 138 -2.38 -39.57 11.62
C ASP A 138 -2.87 -38.88 10.34
N GLU A 139 -2.13 -37.88 9.85
CA GLU A 139 -2.43 -37.17 8.59
C GLU A 139 -1.52 -37.60 7.43
N GLY A 140 -0.58 -38.53 7.67
CA GLY A 140 0.41 -38.97 6.67
C GLY A 140 1.37 -37.85 6.22
N VAL A 141 1.48 -36.76 7.01
CA VAL A 141 2.32 -35.60 6.68
C VAL A 141 3.68 -35.78 7.33
N ASN A 142 4.70 -36.04 6.53
CA ASN A 142 6.11 -36.02 6.95
C ASN A 142 6.82 -34.85 6.25
N PHE A 143 7.09 -33.78 6.99
CA PHE A 143 7.72 -32.57 6.51
C PHE A 143 9.05 -32.36 7.23
N VAL A 144 10.10 -32.97 6.67
CA VAL A 144 11.48 -32.90 7.18
C VAL A 144 12.33 -32.08 6.23
N GLY A 145 12.84 -30.96 6.73
CA GLY A 145 13.66 -30.00 6.00
C GLY A 145 14.89 -30.61 5.36
N MET A 146 15.61 -31.44 6.11
CA MET A 146 16.80 -32.15 5.64
C MET A 146 16.50 -33.02 4.41
N ASP A 147 15.39 -33.76 4.42
CA ASP A 147 14.99 -34.61 3.30
C ASP A 147 14.70 -33.76 2.06
N LEU A 148 14.06 -32.60 2.24
CA LEU A 148 13.78 -31.66 1.14
C LEU A 148 15.08 -31.08 0.57
N VAL A 149 16.01 -30.65 1.42
CA VAL A 149 17.32 -30.13 0.99
C VAL A 149 18.12 -31.19 0.21
N GLN A 150 18.07 -32.45 0.65
CA GLN A 150 18.75 -33.55 -0.03
C GLN A 150 18.13 -33.90 -1.39
N LYS A 151 16.81 -33.72 -1.53
CA LYS A 151 16.07 -33.91 -2.80
C LYS A 151 16.28 -32.78 -3.81
N LEU A 152 16.85 -31.64 -3.41
CA LEU A 152 17.14 -30.55 -4.34
C LEU A 152 18.22 -30.95 -5.35
N THR A 153 17.80 -31.05 -6.61
CA THR A 153 18.67 -31.30 -7.77
C THR A 153 19.25 -30.02 -8.38
N THR A 154 18.83 -28.85 -7.89
CA THR A 154 19.30 -27.55 -8.40
C THR A 154 20.72 -27.23 -7.94
N SER A 155 21.43 -26.45 -8.75
CA SER A 155 22.68 -25.79 -8.40
C SER A 155 22.53 -24.30 -8.72
N PRO A 156 22.67 -23.40 -7.74
CA PRO A 156 22.91 -23.68 -6.31
C PRO A 156 21.70 -24.33 -5.62
N ARG A 157 21.88 -24.91 -4.43
CA ARG A 157 20.73 -25.17 -3.54
C ARG A 157 20.43 -23.90 -2.76
N LEU A 158 19.15 -23.53 -2.74
CA LEU A 158 18.65 -22.45 -1.90
C LEU A 158 18.09 -23.06 -0.61
N ILE A 159 18.64 -22.69 0.53
CA ILE A 159 18.28 -23.24 1.84
C ILE A 159 17.90 -22.05 2.73
N LYS A 160 16.97 -22.21 3.67
CA LYS A 160 16.68 -21.17 4.66
C LYS A 160 16.70 -21.71 6.08
N THR A 161 16.89 -20.81 7.03
CA THR A 161 16.88 -21.15 8.45
C THR A 161 16.51 -19.97 9.34
N HIS A 162 15.91 -20.28 10.48
CA HIS A 162 15.68 -19.37 11.59
C HIS A 162 16.68 -19.54 12.74
N PHE A 163 17.71 -20.36 12.54
CA PHE A 163 18.69 -20.60 13.58
C PHE A 163 19.50 -19.35 13.94
N PRO A 164 19.75 -19.14 15.25
CA PRO A 164 20.84 -18.31 15.71
C PRO A 164 22.16 -18.75 15.07
N VAL A 165 23.10 -17.82 14.92
CA VAL A 165 24.36 -18.05 14.20
C VAL A 165 25.16 -19.25 14.74
N GLN A 166 25.10 -19.51 16.05
CA GLN A 166 25.81 -20.61 16.71
C GLN A 166 25.25 -22.00 16.36
N PHE A 167 24.02 -22.07 15.83
CA PHE A 167 23.36 -23.32 15.46
C PHE A 167 23.45 -23.62 13.96
N LEU A 168 24.05 -22.73 13.15
CA LEU A 168 24.28 -23.01 11.74
C LEU A 168 25.34 -24.12 11.59
N PRO A 169 25.10 -25.16 10.78
CA PRO A 169 26.06 -26.25 10.59
C PRO A 169 27.45 -25.77 10.18
N LYS A 170 28.49 -26.43 10.72
CA LYS A 170 29.88 -26.03 10.52
C LYS A 170 30.30 -26.06 9.04
N SER A 171 29.77 -27.02 8.29
CA SER A 171 30.07 -27.22 6.87
C SER A 171 29.77 -25.99 6.01
N PHE A 172 28.76 -25.16 6.34
CA PHE A 172 28.51 -23.92 5.59
C PHE A 172 29.66 -22.91 5.70
N TRP A 173 30.32 -22.86 6.86
CA TRP A 173 31.49 -22.00 7.06
C TRP A 173 32.73 -22.58 6.39
N GLU A 174 32.93 -23.89 6.51
CA GLU A 174 34.06 -24.62 5.93
C GLU A 174 34.07 -24.56 4.40
N GLN A 175 32.88 -24.65 3.78
CA GLN A 175 32.70 -24.57 2.32
C GLN A 175 32.60 -23.13 1.80
N ASN A 176 32.71 -22.14 2.69
CA ASN A 176 32.64 -20.72 2.35
C ASN A 176 31.35 -20.31 1.60
N CYS A 177 30.22 -20.95 1.95
CA CYS A 177 28.90 -20.72 1.34
C CYS A 177 28.44 -19.26 1.45
N LYS A 178 27.63 -18.81 0.48
CA LYS A 178 27.01 -17.48 0.51
C LYS A 178 25.83 -17.46 1.46
N ILE A 179 25.79 -16.49 2.37
CA ILE A 179 24.70 -16.34 3.33
C ILE A 179 24.05 -14.98 3.17
N VAL A 180 22.73 -14.95 3.04
CA VAL A 180 21.92 -13.73 3.08
C VAL A 180 21.18 -13.70 4.41
N TYR A 181 21.50 -12.72 5.25
CA TYR A 181 20.82 -12.51 6.52
C TYR A 181 19.84 -11.34 6.43
N VAL A 182 18.56 -11.55 6.79
CA VAL A 182 17.54 -10.49 6.83
C VAL A 182 17.17 -10.16 8.27
N ALA A 183 17.32 -8.89 8.63
CA ALA A 183 17.04 -8.38 9.96
C ALA A 183 15.77 -7.50 9.96
N GLN A 184 14.93 -7.67 10.98
CA GLN A 184 13.75 -6.82 11.26
C GLN A 184 13.56 -6.70 12.77
N ILE A 185 13.10 -5.55 13.28
CA ILE A 185 12.81 -5.36 14.71
C ILE A 185 11.61 -6.21 15.19
N LEU A 186 11.83 -7.07 16.19
CA LEU A 186 10.81 -7.86 16.87
C LEU A 186 11.08 -7.93 18.38
N ASN A 187 10.05 -8.14 19.20
CA ASN A 187 10.17 -8.23 20.66
C ASN A 187 9.65 -9.56 21.21
N GLY A 188 10.36 -10.13 22.19
CA GLY A 188 9.91 -11.26 23.01
C GLY A 188 10.95 -12.38 23.14
N LYS A 189 10.79 -13.23 24.17
CA LYS A 189 11.37 -14.58 24.18
C LYS A 189 10.45 -15.46 23.34
N LEU A 190 10.82 -15.65 22.09
CA LEU A 190 10.10 -16.51 21.15
C LEU A 190 10.93 -17.76 20.87
N VAL A 191 10.34 -18.68 20.11
CA VAL A 191 11.09 -19.77 19.50
C VAL A 191 12.25 -19.16 18.70
N PHE A 192 13.44 -19.77 18.77
CA PHE A 192 14.74 -19.25 18.31
C PHE A 192 15.39 -18.20 19.23
N GLY A 193 14.89 -18.06 20.46
CA GLY A 193 15.53 -17.28 21.52
C GLY A 193 15.34 -15.76 21.41
N SER A 194 16.22 -15.04 22.11
CA SER A 194 16.21 -13.58 22.18
C SER A 194 16.46 -12.95 20.81
N TRP A 195 15.54 -12.09 20.37
CA TRP A 195 15.72 -11.34 19.12
C TRP A 195 17.04 -10.56 19.10
N TYR A 196 17.38 -9.89 20.21
CA TYR A 196 18.60 -9.11 20.35
C TYR A 196 19.85 -9.95 20.12
N ASP A 197 19.93 -11.11 20.79
CA ASP A 197 21.11 -11.98 20.69
C ASP A 197 21.22 -12.58 19.28
N HIS A 198 20.08 -12.89 18.66
CA HIS A 198 20.03 -13.40 17.30
C HIS A 198 20.57 -12.38 16.29
N VAL A 199 20.02 -11.16 16.25
CA VAL A 199 20.46 -10.15 15.28
C VAL A 199 21.90 -9.68 15.53
N ASN A 200 22.31 -9.57 16.80
CA ASN A 200 23.68 -9.21 17.16
C ASN A 200 24.67 -10.32 16.80
N GLY A 201 24.33 -11.59 17.04
CA GLY A 201 25.19 -12.72 16.69
C GLY A 201 25.49 -12.77 15.19
N TRP A 202 24.46 -12.64 14.35
CA TRP A 202 24.60 -12.57 12.90
C TRP A 202 25.37 -11.33 12.43
N TRP A 203 25.20 -10.18 13.10
CA TRP A 203 25.97 -8.98 12.81
C TRP A 203 27.45 -9.09 13.18
N GLN A 204 27.79 -9.67 14.33
CA GLN A 204 29.19 -9.93 14.67
C GLN A 204 29.82 -10.91 13.68
N LYS A 205 29.08 -11.94 13.26
CA LYS A 205 29.57 -12.87 12.24
C LYS A 205 29.83 -12.16 10.91
N LYS A 206 28.98 -11.23 10.48
CA LYS A 206 29.17 -10.42 9.27
C LYS A 206 30.52 -9.68 9.25
N LYS A 207 31.01 -9.23 10.41
CA LYS A 207 32.31 -8.55 10.52
C LYS A 207 33.51 -9.47 10.23
N THR A 208 33.33 -10.78 10.42
CA THR A 208 34.40 -11.79 10.29
C THR A 208 34.25 -12.69 9.05
N TYR A 209 33.06 -12.72 8.44
CA TYR A 209 32.74 -13.60 7.32
C TYR A 209 32.30 -12.78 6.10
N SER A 210 33.16 -12.69 5.08
CA SER A 210 32.96 -11.84 3.90
C SER A 210 31.79 -12.30 3.03
N ASN A 211 31.55 -13.61 2.94
CA ASN A 211 30.47 -14.23 2.18
C ASN A 211 29.10 -14.18 2.90
N LEU A 212 28.90 -13.16 3.72
CA LEU A 212 27.63 -12.84 4.36
C LEU A 212 27.14 -11.49 3.83
N HIS A 213 25.94 -11.46 3.26
CA HIS A 213 25.22 -10.24 2.95
C HIS A 213 24.16 -9.97 4.02
N TYR A 214 24.32 -8.88 4.75
CA TYR A 214 23.38 -8.48 5.81
C TYR A 214 22.46 -7.40 5.24
N MET A 215 21.16 -7.65 5.24
CA MET A 215 20.15 -6.74 4.71
C MET A 215 19.04 -6.48 5.73
N PHE A 216 18.40 -5.32 5.61
CA PHE A 216 17.31 -4.90 6.48
C PHE A 216 15.97 -5.06 5.76
N PHE A 217 14.97 -5.58 6.47
CA PHE A 217 13.62 -5.70 5.94
C PHE A 217 13.07 -4.33 5.51
N GLU A 218 13.40 -3.27 6.24
CA GLU A 218 13.00 -1.91 5.94
C GLU A 218 13.53 -1.44 4.57
N ASP A 219 14.77 -1.82 4.22
CA ASP A 219 15.39 -1.48 2.92
C ASP A 219 14.68 -2.23 1.79
N LEU A 220 14.33 -3.50 2.03
CA LEU A 220 13.59 -4.33 1.08
C LEU A 220 12.18 -3.78 0.78
N VAL A 221 11.50 -3.24 1.79
CA VAL A 221 10.19 -2.60 1.64
C VAL A 221 10.29 -1.24 0.95
N GLU A 222 11.34 -0.47 1.24
CA GLU A 222 11.49 0.88 0.69
C GLU A 222 11.89 0.87 -0.79
N ASN A 223 12.87 0.03 -1.15
CA ASN A 223 13.36 -0.07 -2.51
C ASN A 223 13.80 -1.50 -2.84
N THR A 224 12.82 -2.34 -3.16
CA THR A 224 13.04 -3.75 -3.52
C THR A 224 14.01 -3.91 -4.69
N GLU A 225 13.94 -3.04 -5.70
CA GLU A 225 14.83 -3.08 -6.87
C GLU A 225 16.29 -2.82 -6.48
N LEU A 226 16.54 -1.86 -5.59
CA LEU A 226 17.89 -1.59 -5.07
C LEU A 226 18.44 -2.78 -4.27
N GLU A 227 17.62 -3.41 -3.44
CA GLU A 227 18.04 -4.61 -2.70
C GLU A 227 18.30 -5.80 -3.62
N ILE A 228 17.50 -5.97 -4.68
CA ILE A 228 17.77 -6.96 -5.74
C ILE A 228 19.13 -6.66 -6.40
N ASN A 229 19.43 -5.40 -6.70
CA ASN A 229 20.72 -5.02 -7.27
C ASN A 229 21.90 -5.36 -6.34
N LYS A 230 21.78 -5.06 -5.04
CA LYS A 230 22.79 -5.43 -4.03
C LYS A 230 22.98 -6.94 -3.95
N LEU A 231 21.88 -7.70 -3.99
CA LEU A 231 21.92 -9.17 -4.02
C LEU A 231 22.60 -9.67 -5.30
N CYS A 232 22.29 -9.14 -6.48
CA CYS A 232 22.98 -9.50 -7.72
C CYS A 232 24.49 -9.27 -7.61
N SER A 233 24.92 -8.10 -7.10
CA SER A 233 26.33 -7.79 -6.89
C SER A 233 27.00 -8.75 -5.91
N PHE A 234 26.36 -9.06 -4.78
CA PHE A 234 26.87 -10.00 -3.79
C PHE A 234 26.97 -11.43 -4.34
N LEU A 235 25.96 -11.85 -5.11
CA LEU A 235 25.90 -13.19 -5.70
C LEU A 235 26.82 -13.33 -6.91
N GLY A 236 27.33 -12.22 -7.47
CA GLY A 236 28.11 -12.22 -8.71
C GLY A 236 27.26 -12.50 -9.96
N LEU A 237 25.99 -12.09 -9.93
CA LEU A 237 25.04 -12.32 -11.03
C LEU A 237 24.90 -11.07 -11.91
N SER A 238 25.05 -11.26 -13.22
CA SER A 238 24.79 -10.25 -14.23
C SER A 238 23.40 -10.47 -14.82
N VAL A 239 22.41 -9.71 -14.33
CA VAL A 239 21.01 -9.82 -14.73
C VAL A 239 20.59 -8.54 -15.45
N SER A 240 19.87 -8.68 -16.58
CA SER A 240 19.43 -7.53 -17.38
C SER A 240 18.39 -6.68 -16.63
N PRO A 241 18.27 -5.37 -16.98
CA PRO A 241 17.26 -4.50 -16.38
C PRO A 241 15.83 -5.04 -16.49
N GLU A 242 15.48 -5.62 -17.63
CA GLU A 242 14.14 -6.15 -17.92
C GLU A 242 13.82 -7.34 -17.01
N ILE A 243 14.80 -8.21 -16.78
CA ILE A 243 14.64 -9.36 -15.88
C ILE A 243 14.53 -8.87 -14.43
N LYS A 244 15.32 -7.87 -14.02
CA LYS A 244 15.21 -7.27 -12.68
C LYS A 244 13.86 -6.61 -12.45
N GLU A 245 13.34 -5.90 -13.45
CA GLU A 245 12.00 -5.30 -13.41
C GLU A 245 10.93 -6.39 -13.27
N HIS A 246 11.04 -7.47 -14.06
CA HIS A 246 10.15 -8.61 -13.97
C HIS A 246 10.16 -9.28 -12.60
N ILE A 247 11.36 -9.55 -12.05
CA ILE A 247 11.53 -10.10 -10.69
C ILE A 247 10.92 -9.15 -9.67
N THR A 248 11.24 -7.85 -9.75
CA THR A 248 10.72 -6.81 -8.85
C THR A 248 9.19 -6.78 -8.86
N GLY A 249 8.57 -6.93 -10.03
CA GLY A 249 7.12 -7.06 -10.19
C GLY A 249 6.56 -8.32 -9.53
N GLN A 250 7.17 -9.48 -9.77
CA GLN A 250 6.70 -10.76 -9.20
C GLN A 250 6.80 -10.81 -7.67
N VAL A 251 7.89 -10.29 -7.09
CA VAL A 251 8.14 -10.32 -5.65
C VAL A 251 7.42 -9.21 -4.88
N GLN A 252 6.56 -8.42 -5.53
CA GLN A 252 5.70 -7.48 -4.81
C GLN A 252 4.81 -8.23 -3.82
N PHE A 253 4.61 -7.66 -2.64
CA PHE A 253 3.89 -8.30 -1.53
C PHE A 253 2.49 -8.80 -1.93
N GLU A 254 1.73 -8.00 -2.70
CA GLU A 254 0.38 -8.39 -3.16
C GLU A 254 0.41 -9.55 -4.18
N ASN A 255 1.46 -9.65 -4.99
CA ASN A 255 1.60 -10.72 -5.98
C ASN A 255 1.99 -12.03 -5.29
N MET A 256 2.96 -12.00 -4.38
CA MET A 256 3.29 -13.17 -3.54
C MET A 256 2.07 -13.63 -2.72
N LYS A 257 1.30 -12.70 -2.16
CA LYS A 257 0.12 -13.04 -1.36
C LYS A 257 -0.95 -13.79 -2.16
N LYS A 258 -1.10 -13.48 -3.46
CA LYS A 258 -2.04 -14.14 -4.37
C LYS A 258 -1.51 -15.45 -4.96
N ASN A 259 -0.20 -15.69 -4.90
CA ASN A 259 0.40 -16.90 -5.45
C ASN A 259 0.42 -18.02 -4.39
N ASP A 260 -0.37 -19.06 -4.63
CA ASP A 260 -0.47 -20.25 -3.77
C ASP A 260 0.86 -20.99 -3.57
N MET A 261 1.77 -20.90 -4.55
CA MET A 261 3.12 -21.46 -4.43
C MET A 261 4.05 -20.63 -3.54
N THR A 262 3.61 -19.49 -3.01
CA THR A 262 4.43 -18.63 -2.14
C THR A 262 3.74 -18.21 -0.84
N ASN A 263 2.41 -18.22 -0.79
CA ASN A 263 1.62 -17.79 0.38
C ASN A 263 1.39 -18.89 1.42
N TYR A 264 1.94 -20.10 1.21
CA TYR A 264 1.83 -21.28 2.06
C TYR A 264 0.42 -21.90 2.13
N SER A 265 -0.52 -21.51 1.26
CA SER A 265 -1.89 -22.07 1.22
C SER A 265 -1.93 -23.57 0.92
N THR A 266 -0.86 -24.11 0.30
CA THR A 266 -0.70 -25.54 0.01
C THR A 266 -0.34 -26.39 1.24
N LEU A 267 0.06 -25.78 2.36
CA LEU A 267 0.20 -26.51 3.63
C LEU A 267 -1.18 -26.78 4.21
N GLY A 268 -1.47 -28.04 4.53
CA GLY A 268 -2.78 -28.48 5.04
C GLY A 268 -3.22 -27.78 6.33
N GLY A 269 -4.53 -27.78 6.57
CA GLY A 269 -5.18 -27.08 7.70
C GLY A 269 -4.76 -27.57 9.10
N GLY A 270 -4.09 -28.72 9.21
CA GLY A 270 -3.51 -29.24 10.45
C GLY A 270 -2.27 -28.46 10.95
N ILE A 271 -1.55 -27.77 10.05
CA ILE A 271 -0.36 -26.98 10.41
C ILE A 271 -0.69 -25.49 10.48
N MET A 272 -1.46 -24.97 9.52
CA MET A 272 -1.78 -23.54 9.41
C MET A 272 -3.28 -23.32 9.24
N ASN A 273 -3.90 -22.63 10.20
CA ASN A 273 -5.31 -22.25 10.11
C ASN A 273 -5.47 -20.88 9.41
N PHE A 274 -5.58 -20.91 8.09
CA PHE A 274 -5.77 -19.69 7.27
C PHE A 274 -7.14 -19.02 7.44
N LYS A 275 -8.13 -19.71 8.04
CA LYS A 275 -9.42 -19.07 8.42
C LYS A 275 -9.23 -18.06 9.56
N THR A 276 -8.25 -18.29 10.43
CA THR A 276 -7.95 -17.39 11.56
C THR A 276 -7.12 -16.17 11.13
N SER A 277 -6.08 -16.38 10.33
CA SER A 277 -5.29 -15.30 9.75
C SER A 277 -4.55 -15.78 8.50
N PRO A 278 -4.50 -14.97 7.42
CA PRO A 278 -3.64 -15.28 6.28
C PRO A 278 -2.16 -15.23 6.69
N PHE A 279 -1.31 -16.05 6.05
CA PHE A 279 0.14 -16.07 6.29
C PHE A 279 0.80 -14.72 5.95
N MET A 280 0.49 -14.21 4.75
CA MET A 280 0.92 -12.89 4.27
C MET A 280 -0.13 -11.84 4.62
N ARG A 281 0.12 -11.09 5.69
CA ARG A 281 -0.84 -10.12 6.24
C ARG A 281 -0.79 -8.76 5.56
N LYS A 282 0.24 -7.95 5.90
CA LYS A 282 0.33 -6.52 5.56
C LYS A 282 1.64 -6.07 4.89
N GLY A 283 2.78 -6.71 5.19
CA GLY A 283 4.07 -6.41 4.52
C GLY A 283 4.56 -4.97 4.66
N LYS A 284 4.20 -4.26 5.74
CA LYS A 284 4.46 -2.82 5.91
C LYS A 284 5.25 -2.55 7.19
N VAL A 285 6.20 -1.61 7.10
CA VAL A 285 6.93 -1.08 8.26
C VAL A 285 6.03 -0.13 9.05
N GLY A 286 6.06 -0.25 10.38
CA GLY A 286 5.34 0.66 11.28
C GLY A 286 3.93 0.23 11.71
N ASP A 287 3.44 -0.96 11.31
CA ASP A 287 2.11 -1.44 11.75
C ASP A 287 2.03 -1.67 13.28
N TRP A 288 3.17 -1.87 13.95
CA TRP A 288 3.27 -2.01 15.41
C TRP A 288 2.60 -0.85 16.17
N LYS A 289 2.51 0.34 15.57
CA LYS A 289 1.83 1.51 16.14
C LYS A 289 0.34 1.30 16.38
N ASN A 290 -0.25 0.31 15.70
CA ASN A 290 -1.65 -0.07 15.88
C ASN A 290 -1.84 -1.14 16.97
N HIS A 291 -0.75 -1.71 17.51
CA HIS A 291 -0.79 -2.82 18.48
C HIS A 291 -0.18 -2.46 19.82
N PHE A 292 0.75 -1.51 19.87
CA PHE A 292 1.43 -1.07 21.09
C PHE A 292 0.72 0.16 21.65
N THR A 293 0.46 0.17 22.96
CA THR A 293 0.17 1.41 23.68
C THR A 293 1.44 2.26 23.76
N VAL A 294 1.29 3.56 24.05
CA VAL A 294 2.43 4.48 24.23
C VAL A 294 3.38 3.95 25.31
N ALA A 295 2.84 3.53 26.47
CA ALA A 295 3.65 2.98 27.56
C ALA A 295 4.37 1.67 27.19
N GLN A 296 3.74 0.80 26.39
CA GLN A 296 4.40 -0.40 25.87
C GLN A 296 5.51 -0.05 24.89
N ASN A 297 5.33 0.98 24.06
CA ASN A 297 6.36 1.46 23.15
C ASN A 297 7.53 2.11 23.90
N GLU A 298 7.28 2.94 24.90
CA GLU A 298 8.33 3.57 25.70
C GLU A 298 9.17 2.52 26.44
N LYS A 299 8.51 1.54 27.07
CA LYS A 299 9.19 0.41 27.70
C LYS A 299 10.01 -0.41 26.70
N PHE A 300 9.50 -0.57 25.47
CA PHE A 300 10.25 -1.24 24.41
C PHE A 300 11.45 -0.41 23.95
N ASP A 301 11.29 0.91 23.77
CA ASP A 301 12.37 1.81 23.38
C ASP A 301 13.49 1.83 24.43
N GLU A 302 13.15 1.75 25.71
CA GLU A 302 14.11 1.60 26.82
C GLU A 302 14.83 0.24 26.77
N ASP A 303 14.10 -0.87 26.68
CA ASP A 303 14.67 -2.22 26.56
C ASP A 303 15.59 -2.34 25.32
N TYR A 304 15.16 -1.77 24.20
CA TYR A 304 15.90 -1.72 22.95
C TYR A 304 17.20 -0.92 23.11
N LYS A 305 17.14 0.28 23.68
CA LYS A 305 18.34 1.10 23.96
C LYS A 305 19.32 0.38 24.88
N GLN A 306 18.82 -0.35 25.87
CA GLN A 306 19.68 -1.08 26.81
C GLN A 306 20.35 -2.30 26.18
N LYS A 307 19.66 -3.02 25.28
CA LYS A 307 20.16 -4.28 24.71
C LYS A 307 20.87 -4.12 23.37
N MET A 308 20.55 -3.10 22.58
CA MET A 308 21.23 -2.77 21.32
C MET A 308 22.38 -1.78 21.56
N LYS A 309 23.44 -2.25 22.23
CA LYS A 309 24.59 -1.40 22.60
C LYS A 309 25.62 -1.22 21.50
N ASP A 310 25.64 -2.07 20.47
CA ASP A 310 26.59 -1.95 19.36
C ASP A 310 26.16 -0.78 18.44
N PRO A 311 26.89 0.35 18.41
CA PRO A 311 26.50 1.51 17.63
C PRO A 311 26.62 1.27 16.12
N THR A 312 27.28 0.19 15.69
CA THR A 312 27.45 -0.15 14.26
C THR A 312 26.24 -0.85 13.68
N LEU A 313 25.39 -1.48 14.50
CA LEU A 313 24.13 -2.10 14.06
C LEU A 313 22.95 -1.18 14.39
N GLN A 314 22.52 -0.41 13.41
CA GLN A 314 21.40 0.52 13.57
C GLN A 314 20.22 0.10 12.71
N PHE A 315 19.15 -0.33 13.37
CA PHE A 315 17.87 -0.54 12.70
C PHE A 315 17.15 0.80 12.51
N ARG A 316 16.45 0.94 11.40
CA ARG A 316 15.70 2.15 11.05
C ARG A 316 14.35 2.17 11.79
N SER A 317 14.36 2.40 13.10
CA SER A 317 13.12 2.58 13.89
C SER A 317 12.37 3.86 13.51
N LYS A 318 13.09 4.86 12.99
CA LYS A 318 12.59 6.04 12.30
C LYS A 318 13.44 6.25 11.05
N ILE A 319 12.81 6.52 9.91
CA ILE A 319 13.50 7.12 8.75
C ILE A 319 13.98 8.50 9.22
N SER A 320 15.20 8.59 9.74
CA SER A 320 15.77 9.87 10.15
C SER A 320 16.29 10.61 8.92
N LYS A 321 16.02 11.92 8.83
CA LYS A 321 16.52 12.80 7.76
C LYS A 321 18.06 12.79 7.66
N GLN A 322 18.77 12.44 8.74
CA GLN A 322 20.24 12.39 8.80
C GLN A 322 20.82 11.17 8.07
N SER A 323 20.24 9.99 8.20
CA SER A 323 20.72 8.77 7.51
C SER A 323 20.60 8.90 5.99
N LEU A 324 19.51 9.54 5.53
CA LEU A 324 19.32 9.94 4.13
C LEU A 324 20.41 10.91 3.66
N SER A 325 20.87 11.85 4.50
CA SER A 325 21.92 12.80 4.11
C SER A 325 23.29 12.14 3.92
N PHE A 326 23.62 11.14 4.74
CA PHE A 326 24.88 10.38 4.65
C PHE A 326 24.90 9.47 3.42
N LEU A 327 23.81 8.72 3.18
CA LEU A 327 23.66 7.87 2.00
C LEU A 327 23.63 8.72 0.70
N LYS A 328 22.96 9.88 0.71
CA LYS A 328 22.96 10.86 -0.39
C LYS A 328 24.34 11.47 -0.66
N ARG A 329 25.26 11.46 0.31
CA ARG A 329 26.64 11.92 0.12
C ARG A 329 27.49 10.85 -0.54
N GLN A 330 27.33 9.58 -0.14
CA GLN A 330 28.03 8.45 -0.76
C GLN A 330 27.54 8.17 -2.20
N LEU A 331 26.23 8.26 -2.45
CA LEU A 331 25.66 8.07 -3.79
C LEU A 331 26.06 9.19 -4.78
N ARG A 332 26.26 10.43 -4.30
CA ARG A 332 26.81 11.54 -5.09
C ARG A 332 28.28 11.34 -5.47
N GLN A 333 29.07 10.77 -4.58
CA GLN A 333 30.47 10.45 -4.86
C GLN A 333 30.61 9.28 -5.86
N ALA A 334 29.59 8.44 -5.99
CA ALA A 334 29.57 7.29 -6.90
C ALA A 334 29.00 7.60 -8.30
N GLY A 335 28.65 8.87 -8.61
CA GLY A 335 28.20 9.26 -9.95
C GLY A 335 26.85 8.68 -10.40
N MET A 336 26.07 8.09 -9.49
CA MET A 336 24.75 7.53 -9.81
C MET A 336 23.69 8.62 -9.66
N ALA A 337 23.31 9.25 -10.78
CA ALA A 337 22.17 10.16 -10.83
C ALA A 337 20.86 9.34 -10.80
N GLU A 338 20.20 9.27 -9.65
CA GLU A 338 18.75 8.98 -9.61
C GLU A 338 18.01 10.07 -10.41
N LEU A 339 16.95 9.69 -11.13
CA LEU A 339 15.91 10.64 -11.55
C LEU A 339 15.42 11.37 -10.28
N GLU A 340 15.86 12.61 -10.11
CA GLU A 340 15.55 13.41 -8.92
C GLU A 340 14.04 13.42 -8.66
N ARG A 341 13.62 13.01 -7.45
CA ARG A 341 12.28 13.34 -6.96
C ARG A 341 12.15 14.87 -7.01
N PRO A 342 11.08 15.43 -7.61
CA PRO A 342 10.98 16.87 -7.81
C PRO A 342 11.14 17.61 -6.48
N GLN A 343 12.07 18.56 -6.45
CA GLN A 343 12.35 19.37 -5.26
C GLN A 343 11.08 20.11 -4.84
N ARG A 344 10.68 19.95 -3.57
CA ARG A 344 9.51 20.64 -3.02
C ARG A 344 9.76 22.15 -2.97
N PRO A 345 8.78 22.98 -3.39
CA PRO A 345 8.94 24.43 -3.34
C PRO A 345 8.91 24.93 -1.89
N PRO A 346 9.59 26.04 -1.58
CA PRO A 346 9.40 26.73 -0.32
C PRO A 346 7.99 27.34 -0.25
N MET A 347 7.54 27.60 0.98
CA MET A 347 6.34 28.39 1.24
C MET A 347 6.67 29.88 1.12
N ILE A 348 5.81 30.64 0.45
CA ILE A 348 5.95 32.07 0.20
C ILE A 348 4.78 32.78 0.88
N ASP A 349 5.05 33.79 1.69
CA ASP A 349 4.01 34.72 2.15
C ASP A 349 3.75 35.73 1.03
N PHE A 350 2.52 35.76 0.53
CA PHE A 350 2.12 36.62 -0.58
C PHE A 350 0.75 37.22 -0.26
N HIS A 351 0.70 38.54 -0.09
CA HIS A 351 -0.45 39.28 0.42
C HIS A 351 -1.02 38.75 1.75
N GLY A 352 -0.14 38.30 2.66
CA GLY A 352 -0.53 37.79 3.98
C GLY A 352 -1.06 36.36 3.97
N ILE A 353 -1.04 35.68 2.81
CA ILE A 353 -1.47 34.28 2.66
C ILE A 353 -0.29 33.44 2.19
N CYS A 354 -0.18 32.23 2.75
CA CYS A 354 0.86 31.30 2.36
C CYS A 354 0.53 30.63 1.00
N PHE A 355 1.45 30.75 0.04
CA PHE A 355 1.39 30.13 -1.28
C PHE A 355 2.69 29.40 -1.61
N THR A 356 2.74 28.76 -2.78
CA THR A 356 3.98 28.30 -3.41
C THR A 356 4.21 29.07 -4.70
N LYS A 357 5.43 28.98 -5.25
CA LYS A 357 5.77 29.62 -6.54
C LYS A 357 4.80 29.29 -7.67
N TYR A 358 4.13 28.13 -7.63
CA TYR A 358 3.18 27.71 -8.65
C TYR A 358 1.87 28.52 -8.66
N PHE A 359 1.56 29.22 -7.57
CA PHE A 359 0.39 30.09 -7.48
C PHE A 359 0.80 31.55 -7.65
N THR A 360 1.89 31.98 -7.01
CA THR A 360 2.36 33.37 -7.09
C THR A 360 2.82 33.74 -8.49
N ASN A 361 3.47 32.82 -9.22
CA ASN A 361 3.90 33.09 -10.60
C ASN A 361 2.73 33.21 -11.59
N ASN A 362 1.55 32.68 -11.23
CA ASN A 362 0.35 32.79 -12.07
C ASN A 362 -0.55 33.96 -11.66
N TRP A 363 -0.16 34.73 -10.64
CA TRP A 363 -1.03 35.71 -10.00
C TRP A 363 -1.60 36.73 -10.99
N ASP A 364 -0.74 37.41 -11.75
CA ASP A 364 -1.18 38.45 -12.69
C ASP A 364 -2.08 37.89 -13.80
N ASN A 365 -1.80 36.67 -14.26
CA ASN A 365 -2.65 35.97 -15.23
C ASN A 365 -4.04 35.67 -14.67
N VAL A 366 -4.10 35.25 -13.40
CA VAL A 366 -5.37 34.96 -12.70
C VAL A 366 -6.15 36.26 -12.47
N GLN A 367 -5.50 37.32 -11.99
CA GLN A 367 -6.17 38.60 -11.73
C GLN A 367 -6.69 39.27 -13.01
N THR A 368 -6.06 39.03 -14.16
CA THR A 368 -6.52 39.52 -15.47
C THR A 368 -7.53 38.58 -16.16
N PHE A 369 -7.89 37.46 -15.54
CA PHE A 369 -8.86 36.51 -16.09
C PHE A 369 -10.21 37.20 -16.36
N LYS A 370 -10.79 36.91 -17.52
CA LYS A 370 -12.10 37.44 -17.95
C LYS A 370 -13.14 36.33 -17.85
N ALA A 371 -13.87 36.31 -16.74
CA ALA A 371 -15.04 35.46 -16.59
C ALA A 371 -16.14 35.88 -17.60
N LYS A 372 -16.96 34.92 -17.99
CA LYS A 372 -18.17 35.13 -18.80
C LYS A 372 -19.39 35.08 -17.88
N PRO A 373 -20.50 35.77 -18.20
CA PRO A 373 -21.70 35.80 -17.35
C PRO A 373 -22.28 34.42 -16.99
N ASP A 374 -22.10 33.44 -17.86
CA ASP A 374 -22.55 32.06 -17.68
C ASP A 374 -21.53 31.15 -16.98
N ASP A 375 -20.30 31.62 -16.71
CA ASP A 375 -19.31 30.82 -16.00
C ASP A 375 -19.78 30.45 -14.58
N ILE A 376 -19.40 29.24 -14.16
CA ILE A 376 -19.64 28.77 -12.79
C ILE A 376 -18.29 28.53 -12.11
N LEU A 377 -18.07 29.28 -11.03
CA LEU A 377 -16.89 29.12 -10.17
C LEU A 377 -17.17 28.10 -9.07
N ILE A 378 -16.32 27.09 -8.97
CA ILE A 378 -16.30 26.11 -7.90
C ILE A 378 -15.19 26.50 -6.94
N ALA A 379 -15.55 27.09 -5.81
CA ALA A 379 -14.63 27.62 -4.82
C ALA A 379 -14.63 26.75 -3.56
N THR A 380 -13.46 26.42 -3.02
CA THR A 380 -13.37 25.59 -1.81
C THR A 380 -12.06 25.89 -1.07
N TYR A 381 -12.04 25.77 0.25
CA TYR A 381 -10.75 25.59 0.92
C TYR A 381 -10.15 24.23 0.52
N PRO A 382 -8.83 24.08 0.31
CA PRO A 382 -8.24 22.82 -0.11
C PRO A 382 -8.74 21.62 0.71
N LYS A 383 -9.09 20.54 0.01
CA LYS A 383 -9.56 19.28 0.60
C LYS A 383 -10.92 19.31 1.30
N SER A 384 -11.62 20.44 1.25
CA SER A 384 -13.04 20.52 1.63
C SER A 384 -13.92 19.80 0.62
N VAL A 385 -13.42 19.59 -0.60
CA VAL A 385 -14.07 18.74 -1.59
C VAL A 385 -13.08 17.84 -2.31
N CYS A 386 -13.63 16.71 -2.69
CA CYS A 386 -13.13 15.77 -3.65
C CYS A 386 -13.83 16.12 -4.99
N LEU A 387 -13.12 16.71 -5.94
CA LEU A 387 -13.63 17.08 -7.27
C LEU A 387 -13.80 15.80 -8.09
N TRP A 388 -15.01 15.39 -8.48
CA TRP A 388 -15.16 14.15 -9.27
C TRP A 388 -16.22 14.25 -10.36
N LEU A 389 -16.14 13.38 -11.37
CA LEU A 389 -17.02 13.30 -12.52
C LEU A 389 -17.06 11.86 -13.10
N LEU A 390 -18.22 11.19 -13.30
CA LEU A 390 -18.58 10.25 -14.43
C LEU A 390 -19.70 9.18 -14.20
N ILE A 391 -20.57 8.97 -15.21
CA ILE A 391 -21.70 7.97 -15.34
C ILE A 391 -21.25 6.51 -15.62
N PRO A 392 -21.99 5.46 -15.17
CA PRO A 392 -21.75 4.04 -15.51
C PRO A 392 -22.47 3.52 -16.78
N GLU A 393 -21.96 2.42 -17.37
CA GLU A 393 -22.71 1.46 -18.21
C GLU A 393 -22.53 0.03 -17.67
N GLY A 394 -23.62 -0.73 -17.58
CA GLY A 394 -23.64 -2.21 -17.75
C GLY A 394 -23.40 -3.13 -16.53
N SER A 395 -24.49 -3.63 -15.95
CA SER A 395 -24.73 -4.92 -15.25
C SER A 395 -24.10 -5.30 -13.89
N GLU A 396 -25.03 -5.60 -12.96
CA GLU A 396 -25.13 -6.71 -11.97
C GLU A 396 -24.32 -6.76 -10.64
N PHE A 397 -25.07 -6.48 -9.56
CA PHE A 397 -25.15 -7.13 -8.23
C PHE A 397 -24.00 -7.07 -7.18
N ILE A 398 -24.43 -6.69 -5.95
CA ILE A 398 -23.92 -6.95 -4.57
C ILE A 398 -23.11 -5.84 -3.85
N HIS A 399 -23.87 -5.10 -3.01
CA HIS A 399 -23.66 -4.64 -1.63
C HIS A 399 -22.61 -3.58 -1.20
N THR A 400 -23.19 -2.46 -0.73
CA THR A 400 -22.96 -1.68 0.53
C THR A 400 -22.04 -0.44 0.58
N THR A 401 -22.71 0.68 0.92
CA THR A 401 -22.30 1.86 1.73
C THR A 401 -21.46 3.00 1.12
N THR A 402 -22.19 3.98 0.58
CA THR A 402 -22.17 5.47 0.69
C THR A 402 -20.84 6.28 0.68
N HIS A 403 -20.86 7.46 0.00
CA HIS A 403 -20.28 8.80 0.35
C HIS A 403 -19.60 9.58 -0.84
N PHE A 404 -19.92 10.91 -1.01
CA PHE A 404 -19.96 11.71 -2.28
C PHE A 404 -19.64 13.23 -2.19
N SER A 405 -19.25 13.93 -3.30
CA SER A 405 -19.60 15.36 -3.62
C SER A 405 -19.05 15.95 -4.96
N ILE A 406 -19.78 16.96 -5.54
CA ILE A 406 -19.63 17.75 -6.80
C ILE A 406 -19.74 16.98 -8.12
N LEU A 407 -20.97 16.76 -8.60
CA LEU A 407 -21.19 16.13 -9.91
C LEU A 407 -22.39 16.63 -10.70
N VAL A 408 -23.32 17.24 -10.01
CA VAL A 408 -24.52 17.85 -10.58
C VAL A 408 -24.18 18.89 -11.64
N LEU A 409 -23.22 19.77 -11.35
CA LEU A 409 -22.84 20.92 -12.19
C LEU A 409 -22.40 20.51 -13.60
N VAL A 410 -21.53 19.51 -13.68
CA VAL A 410 -20.94 19.11 -14.95
C VAL A 410 -21.80 18.07 -15.64
N TRP A 411 -22.49 17.19 -14.91
CA TRP A 411 -23.43 16.25 -15.52
C TRP A 411 -24.64 16.98 -16.12
N ALA A 412 -25.20 17.97 -15.44
CA ALA A 412 -26.36 18.67 -15.96
C ALA A 412 -26.06 19.60 -17.14
N TYR A 413 -24.83 20.10 -17.28
CA TYR A 413 -24.44 20.93 -18.43
C TYR A 413 -23.66 20.18 -19.53
N THR A 414 -22.79 19.22 -19.18
CA THR A 414 -22.00 18.44 -20.15
C THR A 414 -22.54 17.02 -20.38
N GLY A 415 -23.27 16.43 -19.43
CA GLY A 415 -23.97 15.16 -19.62
C GLY A 415 -25.23 15.31 -20.49
N TYR A 416 -25.87 16.48 -20.48
CA TYR A 416 -26.95 16.82 -21.43
C TYR A 416 -26.45 17.11 -22.86
N THR A 417 -25.21 17.58 -23.03
CA THR A 417 -24.73 18.09 -24.33
C THR A 417 -23.61 17.25 -24.98
N CYS A 418 -22.78 16.52 -24.21
CA CYS A 418 -21.68 15.70 -24.75
C CYS A 418 -21.15 14.62 -23.77
N PRO A 419 -21.84 13.47 -23.61
CA PRO A 419 -21.46 12.38 -22.69
C PRO A 419 -20.07 11.77 -22.93
N GLU A 420 -19.55 11.81 -24.16
CA GLU A 420 -18.29 11.15 -24.54
C GLU A 420 -17.03 11.84 -24.01
N ARG A 421 -17.07 13.16 -23.81
CA ARG A 421 -15.92 13.92 -23.27
C ARG A 421 -15.55 13.50 -21.86
N GLN A 422 -16.53 12.93 -21.18
CA GLN A 422 -16.43 12.46 -19.82
C GLN A 422 -15.44 11.27 -19.77
N LYS A 423 -15.47 10.34 -20.74
CA LYS A 423 -14.54 9.18 -20.83
C LYS A 423 -13.18 9.52 -21.46
N THR A 424 -13.12 10.60 -22.27
CA THR A 424 -11.99 10.88 -23.15
C THR A 424 -11.13 12.09 -22.74
N VAL A 425 -11.63 12.98 -21.86
CA VAL A 425 -10.94 14.21 -21.47
C VAL A 425 -10.63 14.25 -19.96
N PRO A 426 -9.36 14.44 -19.54
CA PRO A 426 -8.99 14.51 -18.13
C PRO A 426 -9.74 15.62 -17.37
N LEU A 427 -9.98 15.40 -16.07
CA LEU A 427 -10.69 16.36 -15.22
C LEU A 427 -10.08 17.76 -15.24
N THR A 428 -8.75 17.86 -15.24
CA THR A 428 -8.02 19.13 -15.27
C THR A 428 -8.28 19.96 -16.52
N GLN A 429 -8.73 19.35 -17.62
CA GLN A 429 -9.12 20.04 -18.84
C GLN A 429 -10.62 20.34 -18.90
N ARG A 430 -11.44 19.60 -18.15
CA ARG A 430 -12.90 19.81 -18.07
C ARG A 430 -13.28 20.87 -17.04
N VAL A 431 -12.59 20.87 -15.91
CA VAL A 431 -12.73 21.85 -14.83
C VAL A 431 -11.34 22.39 -14.50
N PRO A 432 -10.83 23.36 -15.28
CA PRO A 432 -9.51 23.93 -15.08
C PRO A 432 -9.35 24.51 -13.69
N PHE A 433 -8.19 24.24 -13.09
CA PHE A 433 -7.84 24.80 -11.79
C PHE A 433 -7.16 26.16 -12.00
N LEU A 434 -7.95 27.23 -12.00
CA LEU A 434 -7.55 28.59 -12.42
C LEU A 434 -6.23 29.04 -11.80
N ASP A 435 -6.06 28.79 -10.51
CA ASP A 435 -4.99 29.36 -9.68
C ASP A 435 -3.59 28.83 -10.02
N ILE A 436 -3.46 27.66 -10.65
CA ILE A 436 -2.18 26.94 -10.74
C ILE A 436 -1.43 27.22 -12.05
N ALA A 437 -0.12 27.46 -11.95
CA ALA A 437 0.82 27.33 -13.06
C ALA A 437 2.04 26.52 -12.63
N VAL A 438 2.19 25.33 -13.21
CA VAL A 438 3.39 24.50 -13.03
C VAL A 438 4.27 24.68 -14.27
N PRO A 439 5.57 24.98 -14.13
CA PRO A 439 6.49 25.03 -15.27
C PRO A 439 6.38 23.77 -16.13
N SER A 440 6.41 23.95 -17.45
CA SER A 440 6.26 22.87 -18.43
C SER A 440 4.86 22.24 -18.52
N GLN A 441 3.83 22.85 -17.93
CA GLN A 441 2.42 22.51 -18.13
C GLN A 441 1.63 23.75 -18.52
N THR A 442 0.53 23.57 -19.27
CA THR A 442 -0.43 24.64 -19.53
C THR A 442 -1.01 25.13 -18.20
N SER A 443 -1.03 26.46 -18.00
CA SER A 443 -1.57 27.06 -16.79
C SER A 443 -3.08 26.84 -16.67
N GLY A 444 -3.60 26.92 -15.44
CA GLY A 444 -5.03 26.84 -15.17
C GLY A 444 -5.85 27.87 -15.93
N LYS A 445 -5.30 29.09 -16.05
CA LYS A 445 -5.89 30.19 -16.81
C LYS A 445 -5.98 29.86 -18.30
N GLU A 446 -4.88 29.44 -18.91
CA GLU A 446 -4.87 29.06 -20.33
C GLU A 446 -5.82 27.89 -20.60
N LEU A 447 -5.87 26.89 -19.71
CA LEU A 447 -6.84 25.81 -19.79
C LEU A 447 -8.28 26.31 -19.71
N ALA A 448 -8.59 27.28 -18.84
CA ALA A 448 -9.91 27.89 -18.73
C ALA A 448 -10.34 28.67 -19.99
N ASP A 449 -9.39 29.27 -20.70
CA ASP A 449 -9.64 29.93 -21.98
C ASP A 449 -9.86 28.94 -23.13
N LEU A 450 -9.23 27.76 -23.05
CA LEU A 450 -9.38 26.68 -24.03
C LEU A 450 -10.68 25.87 -23.85
N VAL A 451 -11.42 26.04 -22.74
CA VAL A 451 -12.72 25.37 -22.56
C VAL A 451 -13.74 25.90 -23.55
N ARG A 452 -14.13 25.04 -24.50
CA ARG A 452 -15.10 25.37 -25.56
C ARG A 452 -16.56 25.16 -25.17
N THR A 453 -16.84 24.58 -24.01
CA THR A 453 -18.20 24.39 -23.50
C THR A 453 -18.68 25.62 -22.75
N SER A 454 -19.96 25.93 -22.90
CA SER A 454 -20.70 26.93 -22.12
C SER A 454 -21.83 26.18 -21.38
N PRO A 455 -22.01 26.43 -20.06
CA PRO A 455 -21.16 27.24 -19.18
C PRO A 455 -19.78 26.61 -18.97
N ARG A 456 -18.75 27.44 -18.71
CA ARG A 456 -17.44 26.94 -18.26
C ARG A 456 -17.50 26.65 -16.77
N LEU A 457 -16.92 25.53 -16.38
CA LEU A 457 -16.76 25.15 -14.98
C LEU A 457 -15.31 25.38 -14.58
N ILE A 458 -15.10 26.25 -13.60
CA ILE A 458 -13.77 26.72 -13.23
C ILE A 458 -13.56 26.44 -11.76
N LYS A 459 -12.43 25.84 -11.39
CA LYS A 459 -12.09 25.56 -9.99
C LYS A 459 -11.13 26.63 -9.45
N SER A 460 -11.35 27.05 -8.21
CA SER A 460 -10.39 27.85 -7.43
C SER A 460 -10.38 27.46 -5.95
N HIS A 461 -9.23 27.70 -5.31
CA HIS A 461 -9.01 27.64 -3.87
C HIS A 461 -8.69 29.02 -3.29
N LEU A 462 -8.84 30.10 -4.07
CA LEU A 462 -8.55 31.44 -3.59
C LEU A 462 -9.52 31.88 -2.49
N PRO A 463 -9.03 32.58 -1.46
CA PRO A 463 -9.87 33.36 -0.56
C PRO A 463 -10.75 34.33 -1.36
N ALA A 464 -11.97 34.59 -0.87
CA ALA A 464 -12.97 35.38 -1.59
C ALA A 464 -12.45 36.76 -2.05
N GLN A 465 -11.59 37.40 -1.27
CA GLN A 465 -10.98 38.70 -1.59
C GLN A 465 -9.97 38.67 -2.74
N PHE A 466 -9.55 37.49 -3.20
CA PHE A 466 -8.55 37.30 -4.26
C PHE A 466 -9.13 36.66 -5.52
N VAL A 467 -10.41 36.30 -5.50
CA VAL A 467 -11.12 35.86 -6.71
C VAL A 467 -11.14 37.01 -7.73
N PRO A 468 -10.83 36.77 -9.01
CA PRO A 468 -10.78 37.82 -10.02
C PRO A 468 -12.07 38.63 -10.11
N GLU A 469 -11.94 39.95 -10.21
CA GLU A 469 -13.08 40.88 -10.12
C GLU A 469 -14.14 40.61 -11.19
N SER A 470 -13.72 40.11 -12.36
CA SER A 470 -14.61 39.77 -13.47
C SER A 470 -15.68 38.73 -13.13
N PHE A 471 -15.48 37.85 -12.15
CA PHE A 471 -16.53 36.93 -11.68
C PHE A 471 -17.67 37.69 -10.97
N TRP A 472 -17.32 38.74 -10.23
CA TRP A 472 -18.29 39.58 -9.52
C TRP A 472 -18.99 40.54 -10.50
N GLU A 473 -18.23 41.20 -11.37
CA GLU A 473 -18.73 42.13 -12.39
C GLU A 473 -19.72 41.46 -13.35
N ASN A 474 -19.42 40.23 -13.79
CA ASN A 474 -20.31 39.47 -14.69
C ASN A 474 -21.43 38.73 -13.96
N ASN A 475 -21.56 38.91 -12.64
CA ASN A 475 -22.59 38.28 -11.83
C ASN A 475 -22.65 36.75 -12.02
N CYS A 476 -21.47 36.10 -12.06
CA CYS A 476 -21.31 34.66 -12.24
C CYS A 476 -21.90 33.86 -11.07
N ARG A 477 -22.29 32.61 -11.31
CA ARG A 477 -22.70 31.69 -10.24
C ARG A 477 -21.47 31.11 -9.54
N ILE A 478 -21.55 31.00 -8.22
CA ILE A 478 -20.47 30.42 -7.43
C ILE A 478 -21.02 29.31 -6.55
N VAL A 479 -20.37 28.16 -6.58
CA VAL A 479 -20.64 27.04 -5.69
C VAL A 479 -19.47 26.92 -4.73
N TYR A 480 -19.72 27.28 -3.48
CA TYR A 480 -18.77 27.14 -2.38
C TYR A 480 -19.09 25.90 -1.57
N VAL A 481 -18.06 25.11 -1.25
CA VAL A 481 -18.24 23.94 -0.37
C VAL A 481 -17.24 23.98 0.78
N ALA A 482 -17.78 23.90 1.97
CA ALA A 482 -17.05 23.84 3.22
C ALA A 482 -17.04 22.43 3.80
N ARG A 483 -16.03 22.12 4.61
CA ARG A 483 -15.92 20.85 5.34
C ARG A 483 -15.37 21.14 6.72
N ASN A 484 -15.74 20.33 7.71
CA ASN A 484 -15.22 20.46 9.06
C ASN A 484 -13.68 20.52 9.08
N ALA A 485 -13.15 21.36 9.97
CA ALA A 485 -11.73 21.68 9.99
C ALA A 485 -10.83 20.47 10.33
N LYS A 486 -11.32 19.53 11.17
CA LYS A 486 -10.54 18.37 11.63
C LYS A 486 -10.27 17.38 10.49
N ASP A 487 -11.32 16.97 9.77
CA ASP A 487 -11.14 16.11 8.59
C ASP A 487 -10.38 16.82 7.47
N THR A 488 -10.59 18.13 7.33
CA THR A 488 -9.86 18.95 6.35
C THR A 488 -8.36 18.94 6.65
N ALA A 489 -7.94 19.16 7.90
CA ALA A 489 -6.53 19.12 8.31
C ALA A 489 -5.88 17.77 8.01
N VAL A 490 -6.55 16.65 8.34
CA VAL A 490 -6.05 15.30 8.05
C VAL A 490 -5.94 15.04 6.55
N SER A 491 -6.99 15.37 5.80
CA SER A 491 -7.01 15.21 4.35
C SER A 491 -5.92 16.05 3.68
N TYR A 492 -5.66 17.26 4.19
CA TYR A 492 -4.63 18.15 3.69
C TYR A 492 -3.23 17.65 4.01
N TYR A 493 -2.97 17.18 5.22
CA TYR A 493 -1.69 16.56 5.56
C TYR A 493 -1.31 15.42 4.61
N HIS A 494 -2.24 14.50 4.37
CA HIS A 494 -2.02 13.39 3.43
C HIS A 494 -1.83 13.86 1.98
N PHE A 495 -2.57 14.88 1.56
CA PHE A 495 -2.41 15.49 0.24
C PHE A 495 -1.05 16.19 0.08
N THR A 496 -0.60 16.94 1.09
CA THR A 496 0.72 17.60 1.08
C THR A 496 1.84 16.56 1.01
N ARG A 497 1.70 15.43 1.72
CA ARG A 497 2.67 14.31 1.65
C ARG A 497 2.80 13.71 0.26
N MET A 498 1.69 13.49 -0.45
CA MET A 498 1.73 12.89 -1.79
C MET A 498 2.02 13.90 -2.91
N ASN A 499 1.69 15.18 -2.73
CA ASN A 499 1.85 16.20 -3.76
C ASN A 499 3.17 16.98 -3.57
N TYR A 500 4.14 16.74 -4.44
CA TYR A 500 5.45 17.43 -4.44
C TYR A 500 5.38 18.90 -4.87
N ALA A 501 4.24 19.37 -5.37
CA ALA A 501 4.01 20.79 -5.61
C ALA A 501 3.78 21.59 -4.30
N GLN A 502 3.71 20.91 -3.16
CA GLN A 502 3.53 21.50 -1.84
C GLN A 502 4.84 21.48 -1.04
N PRO A 503 5.01 22.40 -0.07
CA PRO A 503 6.14 22.37 0.87
C PRO A 503 6.21 21.04 1.65
N ASP A 504 7.35 20.77 2.30
CA ASP A 504 7.49 19.59 3.17
C ASP A 504 6.48 19.70 4.33
N PRO A 505 5.56 18.72 4.51
CA PRO A 505 4.58 18.78 5.58
C PRO A 505 5.17 18.55 6.98
N GLY A 506 6.37 17.99 7.10
CA GLY A 506 6.88 17.53 8.39
C GLY A 506 6.06 16.37 8.97
N ASP A 507 6.10 16.20 10.28
CA ASP A 507 5.23 15.26 10.99
C ASP A 507 3.83 15.85 11.23
N TRP A 508 2.88 14.98 11.59
CA TRP A 508 1.49 15.36 11.81
C TRP A 508 1.31 16.44 12.90
N GLY A 509 2.04 16.37 14.01
CA GLY A 509 1.89 17.32 15.11
C GLY A 509 2.35 18.72 14.70
N THR A 510 3.48 18.80 14.00
CA THR A 510 3.96 20.05 13.42
C THR A 510 2.99 20.59 12.36
N TYR A 511 2.51 19.72 11.47
CA TYR A 511 1.56 20.13 10.42
C TYR A 511 0.23 20.64 11.00
N LEU A 512 -0.31 19.98 12.03
CA LEU A 512 -1.55 20.39 12.69
C LEU A 512 -1.42 21.79 13.29
N LYS A 513 -0.30 22.08 13.97
CA LYS A 513 0.00 23.43 14.48
C LYS A 513 0.11 24.46 13.35
N SER A 514 0.76 24.11 12.24
CA SER A 514 0.82 24.99 11.07
C SER A 514 -0.57 25.26 10.48
N PHE A 515 -1.42 24.23 10.38
CA PHE A 515 -2.81 24.36 9.93
C PHE A 515 -3.63 25.28 10.85
N MET A 516 -3.57 25.07 12.17
CA MET A 516 -4.26 25.90 13.17
C MET A 516 -3.85 27.38 13.09
N ASN A 517 -2.59 27.65 12.74
CA ASN A 517 -2.05 28.99 12.59
C ASN A 517 -2.18 29.56 11.16
N GLY A 518 -2.84 28.85 10.24
CA GLY A 518 -2.98 29.27 8.84
C GLY A 518 -1.67 29.31 8.06
N LYS A 519 -0.62 28.61 8.51
CA LYS A 519 0.69 28.50 7.87
C LYS A 519 0.76 27.27 6.95
N VAL A 520 -0.26 27.12 6.11
CA VAL A 520 -0.36 26.10 5.04
C VAL A 520 -0.76 26.80 3.74
N VAL A 521 -0.57 26.15 2.60
CA VAL A 521 -0.92 26.75 1.30
C VAL A 521 -2.41 27.13 1.28
N PHE A 522 -2.76 28.31 0.74
CA PHE A 522 -4.07 28.97 0.82
C PHE A 522 -4.47 29.50 2.21
N GLY A 523 -3.59 29.44 3.20
CA GLY A 523 -3.72 30.12 4.47
C GLY A 523 -4.69 29.48 5.47
N SER A 524 -5.30 30.33 6.29
CA SER A 524 -6.21 29.98 7.38
C SER A 524 -7.53 29.40 6.88
N TRP A 525 -7.84 28.16 7.30
CA TRP A 525 -9.14 27.55 7.04
C TRP A 525 -10.28 28.39 7.64
N TYR A 526 -10.08 28.92 8.85
CA TYR A 526 -11.08 29.71 9.59
C TYR A 526 -11.48 30.96 8.80
N ASP A 527 -10.49 31.74 8.37
CA ASP A 527 -10.73 32.98 7.63
C ASP A 527 -11.34 32.67 6.26
N HIS A 528 -10.90 31.58 5.62
CA HIS A 528 -11.42 31.18 4.32
C HIS A 528 -12.91 30.85 4.39
N VAL A 529 -13.35 29.95 5.28
CA VAL A 529 -14.77 29.55 5.37
C VAL A 529 -15.67 30.72 5.81
N ASN A 530 -15.19 31.56 6.72
CA ASN A 530 -15.92 32.72 7.22
C ASN A 530 -16.03 33.84 6.18
N ASN A 531 -14.97 34.16 5.46
CA ASN A 531 -15.01 35.22 4.44
C ASN A 531 -15.89 34.84 3.25
N TRP A 532 -15.88 33.58 2.83
CA TRP A 532 -16.81 33.08 1.83
C TRP A 532 -18.28 33.11 2.32
N TRP A 533 -18.51 32.79 3.60
CA TRP A 533 -19.86 32.91 4.19
C TRP A 533 -20.33 34.36 4.30
N LYS A 534 -19.44 35.28 4.68
CA LYS A 534 -19.71 36.72 4.71
C LYS A 534 -20.04 37.24 3.31
N ARG A 535 -19.28 36.82 2.29
CA ARG A 535 -19.53 37.21 0.88
C ARG A 535 -20.89 36.73 0.40
N LYS A 536 -21.31 35.52 0.78
CA LYS A 536 -22.66 34.99 0.49
C LYS A 536 -23.78 35.93 0.96
N GLN A 537 -23.61 36.63 2.09
CA GLN A 537 -24.62 37.57 2.60
C GLN A 537 -24.82 38.77 1.67
N THR A 538 -23.76 39.19 0.97
CA THR A 538 -23.77 40.34 0.05
C THR A 538 -23.93 39.96 -1.42
N TYR A 539 -23.75 38.69 -1.77
CA TYR A 539 -23.74 38.21 -3.13
C TYR A 539 -24.63 36.96 -3.27
N PRO A 540 -25.89 37.12 -3.73
CA PRO A 540 -26.91 36.07 -3.65
C PRO A 540 -26.63 34.86 -4.54
N LYS A 541 -25.79 34.99 -5.57
CA LYS A 541 -25.39 33.88 -6.46
C LYS A 541 -24.25 33.02 -5.89
N ILE A 542 -24.16 32.88 -4.56
CA ILE A 542 -23.31 31.89 -3.88
C ILE A 542 -24.17 30.79 -3.27
N HIS A 543 -24.08 29.59 -3.84
CA HIS A 543 -24.56 28.37 -3.22
C HIS A 543 -23.49 27.85 -2.26
N TYR A 544 -23.81 27.76 -0.97
CA TYR A 544 -22.85 27.37 0.07
C TYR A 544 -23.29 26.03 0.64
N MET A 545 -22.45 25.01 0.45
CA MET A 545 -22.73 23.63 0.81
C MET A 545 -21.78 23.17 1.92
N PHE A 546 -22.21 22.15 2.66
CA PHE A 546 -21.36 21.44 3.62
C PHE A 546 -21.09 20.03 3.12
N TYR A 547 -19.82 19.62 3.17
CA TYR A 547 -19.40 18.26 2.80
C TYR A 547 -20.14 17.22 3.64
N GLU A 548 -20.43 17.54 4.89
CA GLU A 548 -21.16 16.69 5.81
C GLU A 548 -22.60 16.43 5.36
N ASP A 549 -23.30 17.46 4.87
CA ASP A 549 -24.67 17.33 4.33
C ASP A 549 -24.67 16.47 3.06
N LEU A 550 -23.63 16.61 2.24
CA LEU A 550 -23.42 15.81 1.04
C LEU A 550 -23.18 14.32 1.35
N ILE A 551 -22.53 14.04 2.47
CA ILE A 551 -22.31 12.68 2.98
C ILE A 551 -23.61 12.11 3.55
N GLU A 552 -24.36 12.89 4.32
CA GLU A 552 -25.60 12.48 4.97
C GLU A 552 -26.73 12.20 3.97
N ASP A 553 -27.04 13.18 3.10
CA ASP A 553 -28.13 13.12 2.14
C ASP A 553 -27.70 13.71 0.80
N SER A 554 -27.02 12.87 0.03
CA SER A 554 -26.56 13.24 -1.31
C SER A 554 -27.71 13.64 -2.23
N THR A 555 -28.89 13.03 -2.09
CA THR A 555 -30.02 13.28 -3.00
C THR A 555 -30.56 14.69 -2.76
N ARG A 556 -30.76 15.08 -1.50
CA ARG A 556 -31.16 16.45 -1.12
C ARG A 556 -30.18 17.48 -1.64
N GLU A 557 -28.89 17.29 -1.39
CA GLU A 557 -27.87 18.27 -1.78
C GLU A 557 -27.68 18.33 -3.32
N ILE A 558 -27.91 17.22 -4.03
CA ILE A 558 -27.95 17.21 -5.50
C ILE A 558 -29.10 18.09 -6.01
N LEU A 559 -30.30 17.91 -5.48
CA LEU A 559 -31.49 18.64 -5.91
C LEU A 559 -31.37 20.15 -5.62
N ARG A 560 -30.84 20.52 -4.45
CA ARG A 560 -30.58 21.93 -4.10
C ARG A 560 -29.57 22.60 -5.02
N LEU A 561 -28.56 21.85 -5.44
CA LEU A 561 -27.58 22.35 -6.40
C LEU A 561 -28.18 22.47 -7.81
N CYS A 562 -29.02 21.52 -8.23
CA CYS A 562 -29.77 21.62 -9.48
C CYS A 562 -30.67 22.86 -9.51
N ASP A 563 -31.45 23.07 -8.45
CA ASP A 563 -32.33 24.23 -8.30
C ASP A 563 -31.56 25.55 -8.41
N PHE A 564 -30.42 25.67 -7.70
CA PHE A 564 -29.55 26.85 -7.79
C PHE A 564 -29.02 27.13 -9.21
N LEU A 565 -28.92 26.09 -10.03
CA LEU A 565 -28.40 26.16 -11.39
C LEU A 565 -29.50 26.25 -12.45
N ASP A 566 -30.77 26.33 -12.03
CA ASP A 566 -31.96 26.26 -12.89
C ASP A 566 -32.02 24.97 -13.72
N LEU A 567 -31.75 23.83 -13.08
CA LEU A 567 -31.77 22.50 -13.68
C LEU A 567 -32.87 21.64 -13.06
N SER A 568 -33.57 20.88 -13.91
CA SER A 568 -34.69 20.03 -13.49
C SER A 568 -34.41 18.56 -13.85
N PRO A 569 -33.53 17.85 -13.12
CA PRO A 569 -33.23 16.45 -13.42
C PRO A 569 -34.41 15.54 -13.05
N SER A 570 -34.63 14.51 -13.85
CA SER A 570 -35.52 13.39 -13.54
C SER A 570 -34.97 12.53 -12.40
N ALA A 571 -35.83 11.72 -11.78
CA ALA A 571 -35.42 10.80 -10.72
C ALA A 571 -34.35 9.79 -11.17
N GLU A 572 -34.44 9.32 -12.42
CA GLU A 572 -33.45 8.42 -13.00
C GLU A 572 -32.09 9.10 -13.14
N GLU A 573 -32.08 10.36 -13.56
CA GLU A 573 -30.88 11.17 -13.70
C GLU A 573 -30.22 11.45 -12.34
N VAL A 574 -31.01 11.81 -11.33
CA VAL A 574 -30.52 11.96 -9.95
C VAL A 574 -29.92 10.65 -9.45
N GLN A 575 -30.54 9.50 -9.75
CA GLN A 575 -30.01 8.20 -9.36
C GLN A 575 -28.74 7.83 -10.13
N LYS A 576 -28.64 8.15 -11.43
CA LYS A 576 -27.42 7.96 -12.23
C LYS A 576 -26.27 8.79 -11.66
N ILE A 577 -26.52 10.06 -11.34
CA ILE A 577 -25.55 10.91 -10.63
C ILE A 577 -25.21 10.22 -9.31
N LYS A 578 -26.19 9.84 -8.49
CA LYS A 578 -25.91 9.16 -7.23
C LYS A 578 -25.10 7.89 -7.41
N THR A 579 -25.26 7.04 -8.41
CA THR A 579 -24.39 5.85 -8.55
C THR A 579 -22.99 6.20 -9.06
N ALA A 580 -22.91 7.05 -10.08
CA ALA A 580 -21.69 7.55 -10.71
C ALA A 580 -20.66 8.09 -9.72
N THR A 581 -21.18 8.71 -8.67
CA THR A 581 -20.42 9.63 -7.83
C THR A 581 -19.82 8.93 -6.60
N MET A 582 -20.04 7.62 -6.49
CA MET A 582 -19.68 6.81 -5.31
C MET A 582 -18.17 6.80 -5.17
N PHE A 583 -17.65 6.97 -3.95
CA PHE A 583 -16.21 6.96 -3.70
C PHE A 583 -15.48 5.79 -4.37
N ASP A 584 -16.02 4.57 -4.27
CA ASP A 584 -15.40 3.39 -4.86
C ASP A 584 -15.45 3.40 -6.40
N ASN A 585 -16.57 3.83 -6.99
CA ASN A 585 -16.69 3.99 -8.44
C ASN A 585 -15.71 5.06 -8.97
N MET A 586 -15.56 6.16 -8.23
CA MET A 586 -14.62 7.23 -8.57
C MET A 586 -13.17 6.78 -8.45
N LYS A 587 -12.86 5.95 -7.44
CA LYS A 587 -11.52 5.41 -7.19
C LYS A 587 -11.02 4.52 -8.31
N GLN A 588 -11.92 3.85 -9.01
CA GLN A 588 -11.60 3.01 -10.15
C GLN A 588 -11.40 3.81 -11.45
N ASN A 589 -11.79 5.08 -11.49
CA ASN A 589 -11.80 5.87 -12.71
C ASN A 589 -10.48 6.63 -12.94
N GLN A 590 -9.75 6.22 -13.99
CA GLN A 590 -8.44 6.77 -14.32
C GLN A 590 -8.47 8.24 -14.72
N MET A 591 -9.58 8.75 -15.28
CA MET A 591 -9.72 10.14 -15.78
C MET A 591 -9.84 11.19 -14.67
N ILE A 592 -9.99 10.73 -13.42
CA ILE A 592 -10.23 11.56 -12.26
C ILE A 592 -9.27 11.24 -11.10
N SER A 593 -8.71 10.03 -11.04
CA SER A 593 -7.83 9.58 -9.95
C SER A 593 -6.49 10.34 -9.81
N TYR A 594 -6.15 11.23 -10.76
CA TYR A 594 -4.84 11.87 -10.87
C TYR A 594 -3.68 10.85 -10.92
N SER A 595 -3.95 9.61 -11.35
CA SER A 595 -2.96 8.54 -11.46
C SER A 595 -1.80 8.88 -12.41
N THR A 596 -2.04 9.77 -13.38
CA THR A 596 -1.07 10.21 -14.38
C THR A 596 -0.29 11.48 -13.98
N ALA A 597 -0.63 12.11 -12.85
CA ALA A 597 0.01 13.36 -12.43
C ALA A 597 1.38 13.10 -11.81
N LYS A 598 2.47 13.38 -12.53
CA LYS A 598 3.87 13.14 -12.11
C LYS A 598 4.26 13.82 -10.78
N MET A 599 3.57 14.88 -10.37
CA MET A 599 3.81 15.59 -9.10
C MET A 599 3.10 14.94 -7.90
N MET A 600 2.24 13.96 -8.13
CA MET A 600 1.42 13.30 -7.12
C MET A 600 1.81 11.83 -7.00
N ASP A 601 2.50 11.48 -5.91
CA ASP A 601 2.88 10.11 -5.63
C ASP A 601 1.76 9.38 -4.88
N GLN A 602 0.91 8.71 -5.66
CA GLN A 602 -0.22 7.94 -5.19
C GLN A 602 0.18 6.78 -4.25
N LYS A 603 1.46 6.35 -4.24
CA LYS A 603 1.98 5.33 -3.31
C LYS A 603 2.16 5.89 -1.90
N VAL A 604 2.49 7.18 -1.76
CA VAL A 604 2.61 7.87 -0.45
C VAL A 604 1.23 8.05 0.20
N SER A 605 0.27 8.52 -0.58
CA SER A 605 -1.15 8.57 -0.21
C SER A 605 -1.96 8.68 -1.48
N PRO A 606 -2.98 7.83 -1.70
CA PRO A 606 -3.89 8.01 -2.82
C PRO A 606 -4.64 9.34 -2.68
N PHE A 607 -4.87 10.03 -3.79
CA PHE A 607 -5.64 11.28 -3.83
C PHE A 607 -7.08 11.04 -3.34
N LEU A 608 -7.68 9.93 -3.79
CA LEU A 608 -8.89 9.34 -3.21
C LEU A 608 -8.54 8.48 -2.00
N ARG A 609 -8.51 9.12 -0.83
CA ARG A 609 -8.04 8.48 0.41
C ARG A 609 -9.11 7.68 1.15
N LYS A 610 -10.17 8.35 1.63
CA LYS A 610 -11.23 7.75 2.48
C LYS A 610 -12.64 8.25 2.22
N GLY A 611 -12.82 9.50 1.77
CA GLY A 611 -14.14 10.01 1.36
C GLY A 611 -15.25 10.01 2.41
N LYS A 612 -14.93 10.02 3.71
CA LYS A 612 -15.89 9.95 4.82
C LYS A 612 -15.74 11.12 5.79
N VAL A 613 -16.78 11.40 6.58
CA VAL A 613 -16.73 12.31 7.74
C VAL A 613 -16.28 11.52 8.97
N GLY A 614 -15.49 12.16 9.85
CA GLY A 614 -15.08 11.59 11.14
C GLY A 614 -13.77 10.79 11.10
N ASP A 615 -13.05 10.77 9.98
CA ASP A 615 -11.76 10.06 9.90
C ASP A 615 -10.69 10.70 10.78
N TRP A 616 -10.85 11.99 11.10
CA TRP A 616 -9.98 12.71 12.00
C TRP A 616 -9.75 12.01 13.36
N LYS A 617 -10.74 11.26 13.86
CA LYS A 617 -10.62 10.48 15.11
C LYS A 617 -9.48 9.44 15.08
N ASN A 618 -9.06 9.00 13.89
CA ASN A 618 -7.95 8.06 13.72
C ASN A 618 -6.56 8.74 13.71
N HIS A 619 -6.51 10.07 13.73
CA HIS A 619 -5.29 10.86 13.54
C HIS A 619 -5.01 11.81 14.70
N PHE A 620 -6.04 12.39 15.29
CA PHE A 620 -5.90 13.24 16.46
C PHE A 620 -5.66 12.40 17.70
N THR A 621 -4.63 12.73 18.47
CA THR A 621 -4.56 12.32 19.88
C THR A 621 -5.61 13.09 20.69
N VAL A 622 -5.94 12.59 21.89
CA VAL A 622 -6.89 13.28 22.79
C VAL A 622 -6.42 14.70 23.09
N THR A 623 -5.15 14.88 23.45
CA THR A 623 -4.54 16.19 23.72
C THR A 623 -4.60 17.11 22.50
N GLN A 624 -4.24 16.63 21.31
CA GLN A 624 -4.36 17.43 20.09
C GLN A 624 -5.80 17.81 19.78
N ASN A 625 -6.76 16.94 20.10
CA ASN A 625 -8.17 17.24 19.89
C ASN A 625 -8.64 18.35 20.84
N GLU A 626 -8.29 18.27 22.12
CA GLU A 626 -8.64 19.28 23.13
C GLU A 626 -8.01 20.65 22.80
N GLU A 627 -6.72 20.66 22.46
CA GLU A 627 -6.02 21.88 22.00
C GLU A 627 -6.68 22.47 20.74
N PHE A 628 -7.03 21.62 19.78
CA PHE A 628 -7.70 22.05 18.56
C PHE A 628 -9.09 22.60 18.83
N ASP A 629 -9.88 21.96 19.70
CA ASP A 629 -11.24 22.38 20.04
C ASP A 629 -11.25 23.72 20.77
N GLU A 630 -10.31 23.97 21.67
CA GLU A 630 -10.15 25.26 22.34
C GLU A 630 -9.78 26.36 21.34
N HIS A 631 -8.78 26.11 20.50
CA HIS A 631 -8.39 27.04 19.44
C HIS A 631 -9.52 27.30 18.44
N TYR A 632 -10.27 26.26 18.06
CA TYR A 632 -11.42 26.35 17.16
C TYR A 632 -12.52 27.23 17.74
N LYS A 633 -12.87 27.04 19.03
CA LYS A 633 -13.86 27.88 19.73
C LYS A 633 -13.47 29.35 19.70
N GLN A 634 -12.19 29.67 19.93
CA GLN A 634 -11.71 31.04 19.89
C GLN A 634 -11.76 31.63 18.47
N LYS A 635 -11.35 30.86 17.46
CA LYS A 635 -11.33 31.32 16.06
C LYS A 635 -12.71 31.41 15.41
N MET A 636 -13.68 30.64 15.89
CA MET A 636 -15.05 30.58 15.33
C MET A 636 -16.10 31.24 16.23
N LYS A 637 -15.69 31.92 17.31
CA LYS A 637 -16.59 32.50 18.33
C LYS A 637 -17.73 33.34 17.75
N ASP A 638 -17.42 34.20 16.77
CA ASP A 638 -18.37 35.13 16.16
C ASP A 638 -18.91 34.62 14.80
N SER A 639 -18.61 33.37 14.45
CA SER A 639 -19.08 32.76 13.21
C SER A 639 -20.46 32.13 13.39
N PRO A 640 -21.42 32.40 12.49
CA PRO A 640 -22.71 31.69 12.48
C PRO A 640 -22.60 30.29 11.86
N LEU A 641 -21.43 29.88 11.36
CA LEU A 641 -21.24 28.58 10.72
C LEU A 641 -21.18 27.46 11.75
N VAL A 642 -21.96 26.40 11.51
CA VAL A 642 -21.95 25.18 12.32
C VAL A 642 -21.47 24.02 11.46
N PHE A 643 -20.39 23.36 11.88
CA PHE A 643 -19.82 22.21 11.19
C PHE A 643 -20.03 20.94 12.00
N ARG A 644 -20.33 19.84 11.31
CA ARG A 644 -20.46 18.52 11.93
C ARG A 644 -19.15 17.75 11.76
N THR A 645 -18.69 17.09 12.83
CA THR A 645 -17.46 16.27 12.79
C THR A 645 -17.75 14.78 12.68
N GLU A 646 -19.02 14.42 12.59
CA GLU A 646 -19.57 13.08 12.41
C GLU A 646 -20.95 13.19 11.75
N VAL A 647 -21.33 12.16 11.00
CA VAL A 647 -22.57 12.03 10.25
C VAL A 647 -23.07 10.61 10.41
#